data_AF-A0A8H5V5B3-F1
#
_entry.id   AF-A0A8H5V5B3-F1
#
_cell.length_a   1.000
_cell.length_b   1.000
_cell.length_c   1.000
_cell.angle_alpha   90.00
_cell.angle_beta   90.00
_cell.angle_gamma   90.00
#
_symmetry.space_group_name_H-M   'P 1'
#
loop_
_entity.id
_entity.type
_entity.pdbx_description
1 polymer ?
#
loop_
_entity_poly.entity_id
_entity_poly.type
_entity_poly.pdbx_seq_one_letter_code
_entity_poly.pdbx_strand_id
1 'polypeptide(L)'
;MGDDEVSFNAFNSPKRLPAWLDHFNAKDLKILFKCSLAVWILTLFIYISDTLRVLGQSAFFGCVVLFIMPPSGVVFIHFAAGVMICVGLALGWAWGVITMKAALATRPLADLQQRYAELQQSMPQNTTNVGQASGQTTYQQIAIYEGFMLDTRVSVTYFCMMGLFVYLMARVRVSAPNLMLVSMFSMIVADIYFTTAPLIPTFNGTIPKVLILPSAIAVGVGVVCNLLFFPQSTSQITLGSMGDLLRPINGYVKALTWHFKTRTRFEPEQLQALKATLAVSFKSVESAVKFLPLDFSYRRWSPEDIKSFQEPLRQVLVSFGELLQLSISREELFAKDEALTKAAEELEKSDNEKHPLAYHIAKAADLREITRHPDTEEMIVKTIDALSSCATPLLKTLEQTVDAIIEAFSGASKDDTISQHEQILASLQEALEDFEDTAAEQLIAPHAHLFDSNGKVIYNDHRAPPLLGLMPGLLYQERLINLTKNIGGVLERAIEVERVRTSKRVWLPKGLQHIFTLGLSQDAPPSTIPNSNDLTRTMSVISKPEKKRGLFSKKRKEKEDPEGARTTAAILESMEQPTSRRRSKSSLIFLALINFFTGVEGLHALRALVLTIALAVPAVMPSSAGFYYREKGLWALIMAQMALEPYMSDFTSGILIRTLGTVAGGILGLLCWYIGSGNGPGNPYGLAAIMAVAIIGMMWWRLFAPPQHMAAGIMLTSTMYMVMSYSWVDTHIPSYGNPGVGYEVFWRRILLVLIGFGAAVFVALLPRPLSGNRHYRQILSSQLSSVRDRYALLISVWRSPPDDFVEVIEKQATTTEELLNSIALPILKTKFEFSTSNIDTETLSRANHLCNNLNVFLAQFSMTATKLPLPVRERFFYRVSAGDENLIADLMSTMTLLQHSLMSGEPLPAILPTPLVGRAIQFRRLRGDFQDEGNSKEYLAKQEGRQWSAAVYAFVRFLGTLDELVIVMKKSVGERSHINAEALGGITENPSWCSG
;
A
#
# COMPACT_ATOMS: atom_id res chain seq x y z
N MET A 1 3.54 17.26 -37.22
CA MET A 1 3.16 16.72 -35.90
C MET A 1 4.43 16.12 -35.32
N GLY A 2 5.02 16.77 -34.32
CA GLY A 2 6.33 16.40 -33.79
C GLY A 2 6.24 15.27 -32.74
N ASP A 3 7.35 14.55 -32.52
CA ASP A 3 7.44 13.47 -31.51
C ASP A 3 7.03 13.93 -30.10
N ASP A 4 7.24 15.21 -29.77
CA ASP A 4 6.85 15.84 -28.50
C ASP A 4 5.31 15.88 -28.30
N GLU A 5 4.56 16.20 -29.36
CA GLU A 5 3.08 16.30 -29.35
C GLU A 5 2.46 14.93 -29.11
N VAL A 6 2.98 13.92 -29.80
CA VAL A 6 2.56 12.52 -29.65
C VAL A 6 2.87 12.05 -28.22
N SER A 7 4.03 12.40 -27.68
CA SER A 7 4.46 12.04 -26.33
C SER A 7 3.56 12.69 -25.26
N PHE A 8 3.19 13.96 -25.42
CA PHE A 8 2.28 14.65 -24.51
C PHE A 8 0.86 14.05 -24.52
N ASN A 9 0.31 13.83 -25.71
CA ASN A 9 -1.01 13.19 -25.85
C ASN A 9 -0.99 11.74 -25.33
N ALA A 10 0.12 11.02 -25.51
CA ALA A 10 0.30 9.69 -24.93
C ALA A 10 0.45 9.71 -23.40
N PHE A 11 0.97 10.80 -22.82
CA PHE A 11 1.05 10.98 -21.37
C PHE A 11 -0.32 11.25 -20.74
N ASN A 12 -1.08 12.22 -21.29
CA ASN A 12 -2.41 12.56 -20.78
C ASN A 12 -3.47 11.49 -21.12
N SER A 13 -3.43 10.97 -22.35
CA SER A 13 -4.39 9.98 -22.84
C SER A 13 -3.68 8.76 -23.41
N PRO A 14 -3.07 7.91 -22.56
CA PRO A 14 -2.43 6.70 -23.03
C PRO A 14 -3.48 5.81 -23.70
N LYS A 15 -3.41 5.66 -25.02
CA LYS A 15 -4.13 4.61 -25.76
C LYS A 15 -3.49 3.26 -25.45
N ARG A 16 -3.61 2.81 -24.20
CA ARG A 16 -3.11 1.51 -23.74
C ARG A 16 -4.29 0.58 -23.55
N LEU A 17 -4.05 -0.69 -23.84
CA LEU A 17 -4.92 -1.74 -23.34
C LEU A 17 -5.03 -1.59 -21.81
N PRO A 18 -6.15 -2.01 -21.19
CA PRO A 18 -6.24 -2.12 -19.74
C PRO A 18 -4.97 -2.76 -19.19
N ALA A 19 -4.46 -2.28 -18.05
CA ALA A 19 -3.13 -2.69 -17.54
C ALA A 19 -2.92 -4.22 -17.50
N TRP A 20 -3.98 -5.00 -17.23
CA TRP A 20 -3.94 -6.47 -17.19
C TRP A 20 -3.80 -7.17 -18.56
N LEU A 21 -4.01 -6.44 -19.66
CA LEU A 21 -3.83 -6.89 -21.05
C LEU A 21 -2.51 -6.40 -21.66
N ASP A 22 -1.87 -5.38 -21.08
CA ASP A 22 -0.62 -4.78 -21.58
C ASP A 22 0.63 -5.56 -21.16
N HIS A 23 0.58 -6.89 -21.31
CA HIS A 23 1.64 -7.82 -20.87
C HIS A 23 2.12 -8.75 -21.99
N PHE A 24 1.86 -8.41 -23.25
CA PHE A 24 2.33 -9.16 -24.43
C PHE A 24 3.82 -8.91 -24.74
N ASN A 25 4.67 -8.95 -23.72
CA ASN A 25 6.12 -8.80 -23.86
C ASN A 25 6.84 -10.14 -23.61
N ALA A 26 8.04 -10.30 -24.17
CA ALA A 26 8.78 -11.55 -24.06
C ALA A 26 9.18 -11.92 -22.62
N LYS A 27 9.27 -10.95 -21.71
CA LYS A 27 9.61 -11.16 -20.29
C LYS A 27 8.43 -11.80 -19.55
N ASP A 28 7.25 -11.24 -19.72
CA ASP A 28 6.01 -11.63 -19.05
C ASP A 28 5.47 -12.95 -19.61
N LEU A 29 5.58 -13.18 -20.93
CA LEU A 29 5.24 -14.47 -21.52
C LEU A 29 6.14 -15.62 -20.99
N LYS A 30 7.43 -15.38 -20.76
CA LYS A 30 8.33 -16.39 -20.14
C LYS A 30 7.89 -16.72 -18.72
N ILE A 31 7.48 -15.71 -17.95
CA ILE A 31 6.97 -15.89 -16.59
C ILE A 31 5.66 -16.68 -16.61
N LEU A 32 4.73 -16.32 -17.50
CA LEU A 32 3.47 -17.02 -17.69
C LEU A 32 3.68 -18.50 -18.04
N PHE A 33 4.56 -18.78 -19.01
CA PHE A 33 4.87 -20.15 -19.44
C PHE A 33 5.38 -20.99 -18.27
N LYS A 34 6.39 -20.49 -17.55
CA LYS A 34 6.96 -21.16 -16.37
C LYS A 34 5.89 -21.47 -15.31
N CYS A 35 5.05 -20.48 -14.98
CA CYS A 35 4.03 -20.67 -13.94
C CYS A 35 2.92 -21.62 -14.37
N SER A 36 2.50 -21.54 -15.63
CA SER A 36 1.47 -22.42 -16.21
C SER A 36 1.96 -23.86 -16.28
N LEU A 37 3.23 -24.06 -16.66
CA LEU A 37 3.86 -25.38 -16.73
C LEU A 37 3.91 -26.06 -15.35
N ALA A 38 4.27 -25.33 -14.30
CA ALA A 38 4.32 -25.89 -12.94
C ALA A 38 2.95 -26.42 -12.48
N VAL A 39 1.89 -25.64 -12.72
CA VAL A 39 0.51 -26.03 -12.40
C VAL A 39 0.05 -27.21 -13.27
N TRP A 40 0.43 -27.20 -14.56
CA TRP A 40 0.09 -28.28 -15.47
C TRP A 40 0.73 -29.62 -15.07
N ILE A 41 2.00 -29.62 -14.65
CA ILE A 41 2.68 -30.82 -14.13
C ILE A 41 1.93 -31.43 -12.94
N LEU A 42 1.52 -30.62 -11.96
CA LEU A 42 0.72 -31.12 -10.83
C LEU A 42 -0.67 -31.61 -11.26
N THR A 43 -1.26 -30.98 -12.27
CA THR A 43 -2.54 -31.42 -12.83
C THR A 43 -2.40 -32.83 -13.45
N LEU A 44 -1.28 -33.13 -14.11
CA LEU A 44 -1.00 -34.49 -14.60
C LEU A 44 -0.89 -35.52 -13.47
N PHE A 45 -0.34 -35.15 -12.31
CA PHE A 45 -0.28 -36.05 -11.15
C PHE A 45 -1.66 -36.41 -10.59
N ILE A 46 -2.71 -35.63 -10.88
CA ILE A 46 -4.09 -35.98 -10.54
C ILE A 46 -4.62 -37.09 -11.45
N TYR A 47 -4.25 -37.07 -12.74
CA TYR A 47 -4.76 -38.01 -13.73
C TYR A 47 -3.99 -39.34 -13.77
N ILE A 48 -2.72 -39.34 -13.36
CA ILE A 48 -1.94 -40.57 -13.22
C ILE A 48 -2.40 -41.33 -11.97
N SER A 49 -2.89 -42.55 -12.15
CA SER A 49 -3.52 -43.33 -11.08
C SER A 49 -2.59 -43.63 -9.90
N ASP A 50 -1.31 -43.92 -10.16
CA ASP A 50 -0.34 -44.22 -9.09
C ASP A 50 -0.03 -43.00 -8.23
N THR A 51 0.15 -41.83 -8.85
CA THR A 51 0.36 -40.58 -8.11
C THR A 51 -0.91 -40.15 -7.38
N LEU A 52 -2.09 -40.34 -7.98
CA LEU A 52 -3.38 -40.05 -7.34
C LEU A 52 -3.59 -40.89 -6.06
N ARG A 53 -3.23 -42.18 -6.08
CA ARG A 53 -3.30 -43.05 -4.89
C ARG A 53 -2.36 -42.59 -3.77
N VAL A 54 -1.20 -42.04 -4.11
CA VAL A 54 -0.24 -41.51 -3.14
C VAL A 54 -0.69 -40.15 -2.58
N LEU A 55 -1.17 -39.25 -3.44
CA LEU A 55 -1.63 -37.90 -3.06
C LEU A 55 -2.96 -37.93 -2.31
N GLY A 56 -3.82 -38.89 -2.63
CA GLY A 56 -5.12 -39.07 -2.02
C GLY A 56 -6.18 -38.07 -2.51
N GLN A 57 -7.26 -37.98 -1.74
CA GLN A 57 -8.51 -37.30 -2.09
C GLN A 57 -8.39 -35.77 -2.30
N SER A 58 -7.31 -35.14 -1.82
CA SER A 58 -7.11 -33.70 -1.89
C SER A 58 -5.91 -33.30 -2.77
N ALA A 59 -5.59 -34.10 -3.78
CA ALA A 59 -4.49 -33.85 -4.72
C ALA A 59 -4.55 -32.44 -5.36
N PHE A 60 -5.75 -31.92 -5.64
CA PHE A 60 -5.94 -30.56 -6.19
C PHE A 60 -5.38 -29.43 -5.31
N PHE A 61 -5.22 -29.66 -4.01
CA PHE A 61 -4.73 -28.64 -3.09
C PHE A 61 -3.30 -28.19 -3.46
N GLY A 62 -2.49 -29.10 -4.04
CA GLY A 62 -1.18 -28.74 -4.59
C GLY A 62 -1.26 -27.71 -5.72
N CYS A 63 -2.25 -27.82 -6.61
CA CYS A 63 -2.49 -26.82 -7.65
C CYS A 63 -2.89 -25.47 -7.05
N VAL A 64 -3.75 -25.48 -6.03
CA VAL A 64 -4.16 -24.25 -5.31
C VAL A 64 -2.95 -23.56 -4.66
N VAL A 65 -2.03 -24.32 -4.06
CA VAL A 65 -0.77 -23.77 -3.51
C VAL A 65 0.05 -23.05 -4.58
N LEU A 66 0.17 -23.59 -5.79
CA LEU A 66 0.86 -22.91 -6.89
C LEU A 66 0.14 -21.68 -7.43
N PHE A 67 -1.19 -21.59 -7.32
CA PHE A 67 -1.90 -20.34 -7.62
C PHE A 67 -1.74 -19.30 -6.51
N ILE A 68 -1.68 -19.72 -5.24
CA ILE A 68 -1.37 -18.81 -4.13
C ILE A 68 0.05 -18.26 -4.30
N MET A 69 1.00 -19.15 -4.60
CA MET A 69 2.43 -18.87 -4.72
C MET A 69 2.97 -19.34 -6.08
N PRO A 70 2.72 -18.57 -7.16
CA PRO A 70 3.26 -18.93 -8.47
C PRO A 70 4.79 -18.80 -8.48
N PRO A 71 5.50 -19.62 -9.28
CA PRO A 71 6.94 -19.51 -9.44
C PRO A 71 7.32 -18.33 -10.36
N SER A 72 6.73 -17.14 -10.15
CA SER A 72 6.90 -15.99 -11.04
C SER A 72 8.11 -15.12 -10.71
N GLY A 73 8.56 -15.10 -9.45
CA GLY A 73 9.62 -14.23 -8.96
C GLY A 73 11.00 -14.89 -8.85
N VAL A 74 11.89 -14.17 -8.15
CA VAL A 74 13.23 -14.64 -7.76
C VAL A 74 13.15 -16.04 -7.14
N VAL A 75 14.11 -16.91 -7.49
CA VAL A 75 14.25 -18.25 -6.92
C VAL A 75 14.22 -18.23 -5.38
N PHE A 76 15.00 -17.34 -4.77
CA PHE A 76 15.06 -17.20 -3.32
C PHE A 76 13.73 -16.80 -2.69
N ILE A 77 12.97 -15.86 -3.29
CA ILE A 77 11.68 -15.42 -2.76
C ILE A 77 10.66 -16.56 -2.79
N HIS A 78 10.63 -17.32 -3.90
CA HIS A 78 9.77 -18.48 -4.03
C HIS A 78 10.15 -19.57 -3.02
N PHE A 79 11.45 -19.81 -2.83
CA PHE A 79 11.95 -20.74 -1.81
C PHE A 79 11.54 -20.32 -0.39
N ALA A 80 11.75 -19.05 -0.02
CA ALA A 80 11.38 -18.53 1.29
C ALA A 80 9.87 -18.63 1.56
N ALA A 81 9.05 -18.33 0.56
CA ALA A 81 7.60 -18.54 0.63
C ALA A 81 7.25 -20.02 0.83
N GLY A 82 7.90 -20.92 0.09
CA GLY A 82 7.73 -22.37 0.25
C GLY A 82 8.10 -22.86 1.65
N VAL A 83 9.20 -22.36 2.23
CA VAL A 83 9.59 -22.64 3.61
C VAL A 83 8.52 -22.15 4.59
N MET A 84 7.97 -20.94 4.41
CA MET A 84 6.88 -20.45 5.27
C MET A 84 5.63 -21.33 5.21
N ILE A 85 5.25 -21.82 4.02
CA ILE A 85 4.14 -22.77 3.87
C ILE A 85 4.46 -24.05 4.65
N CYS A 86 5.65 -24.64 4.45
CA CYS A 86 6.07 -25.85 5.17
C CYS A 86 6.11 -25.66 6.69
N VAL A 87 6.58 -24.50 7.18
CA VAL A 87 6.58 -24.16 8.61
C VAL A 87 5.14 -24.05 9.14
N GLY A 88 4.24 -23.39 8.42
CA GLY A 88 2.81 -23.32 8.79
C GLY A 88 2.17 -24.70 8.89
N LEU A 89 2.38 -25.54 7.88
CA LEU A 89 1.92 -26.93 7.87
C LEU A 89 2.47 -27.73 9.06
N ALA A 90 3.77 -27.59 9.35
CA ALA A 90 4.43 -28.28 10.45
C ALA A 90 3.95 -27.80 11.83
N LEU A 91 3.69 -26.50 12.01
CA LEU A 91 3.15 -25.94 13.25
C LEU A 91 1.73 -26.45 13.54
N GLY A 92 0.85 -26.42 12.54
CA GLY A 92 -0.51 -26.99 12.65
C GLY A 92 -0.47 -28.49 12.95
N TRP A 93 0.44 -29.23 12.30
CA TRP A 93 0.65 -30.66 12.57
C TRP A 93 1.15 -30.91 14.00
N ALA A 94 2.20 -30.21 14.45
CA ALA A 94 2.78 -30.40 15.76
C ALA A 94 1.79 -30.11 16.89
N TRP A 95 1.07 -28.98 16.80
CA TRP A 95 0.03 -28.64 17.80
C TRP A 95 -1.13 -29.64 17.77
N GLY A 96 -1.55 -30.08 16.59
CA GLY A 96 -2.59 -31.09 16.43
C GLY A 96 -2.24 -32.45 17.03
N VAL A 97 -1.00 -32.91 16.85
CA VAL A 97 -0.49 -34.15 17.45
C VAL A 97 -0.45 -34.06 18.98
N ILE A 98 0.02 -32.93 19.52
CA ILE A 98 0.03 -32.69 20.97
C ILE A 98 -1.39 -32.72 21.52
N THR A 99 -2.31 -32.03 20.84
CA THR A 99 -3.74 -32.00 21.20
C THR A 99 -4.36 -33.38 21.15
N MET A 100 -4.06 -34.18 20.12
CA MET A 100 -4.57 -35.55 20.00
C MET A 100 -4.10 -36.45 21.14
N LYS A 101 -2.82 -36.39 21.51
CA LYS A 101 -2.32 -37.16 22.65
C LYS A 101 -2.99 -36.73 23.97
N ALA A 102 -3.11 -35.44 24.20
CA ALA A 102 -3.76 -34.91 25.39
C ALA A 102 -5.23 -35.32 25.46
N ALA A 103 -5.97 -35.21 24.35
CA ALA A 103 -7.38 -35.57 24.27
C ALA A 103 -7.59 -37.08 24.47
N LEU A 104 -6.81 -37.94 23.82
CA LEU A 104 -6.91 -39.39 24.00
C LEU A 104 -6.57 -39.84 25.43
N ALA A 105 -5.66 -39.13 26.12
CA ALA A 105 -5.36 -39.40 27.53
C ALA A 105 -6.55 -39.14 28.48
N THR A 106 -7.53 -38.33 28.07
CA THR A 106 -8.75 -38.07 28.86
C THR A 106 -9.81 -39.18 28.76
N ARG A 107 -9.65 -40.13 27.83
CA ARG A 107 -10.61 -41.20 27.59
C ARG A 107 -10.35 -42.41 28.51
N PRO A 108 -11.33 -42.88 29.29
CA PRO A 108 -11.20 -44.12 30.06
C PRO A 108 -11.02 -45.34 29.13
N LEU A 109 -10.06 -46.22 29.47
CA LEU A 109 -9.79 -47.42 28.65
C LEU A 109 -10.98 -48.40 28.65
N ALA A 110 -11.73 -48.48 29.75
CA ALA A 110 -12.88 -49.36 29.88
C ALA A 110 -14.01 -48.99 28.90
N ASP A 111 -14.37 -47.70 28.84
CA ASP A 111 -15.43 -47.18 27.95
C ASP A 111 -15.06 -47.39 26.47
N LEU A 112 -13.78 -47.22 26.13
CA LEU A 112 -13.28 -47.46 24.78
C LEU A 112 -13.43 -48.94 24.38
N GLN A 113 -13.05 -49.87 25.24
CA GLN A 113 -13.18 -51.31 24.98
C GLN A 113 -14.65 -51.73 24.84
N GLN A 114 -15.55 -51.16 25.66
CA GLN A 114 -16.99 -51.38 25.54
C GLN A 114 -17.54 -50.92 24.18
N ARG A 115 -17.20 -49.70 23.74
CA ARG A 115 -17.62 -49.19 22.42
C ARG A 115 -17.07 -50.02 21.26
N TYR A 116 -15.85 -50.53 21.37
CA TYR A 116 -15.30 -51.44 20.38
C TYR A 116 -16.05 -52.77 20.32
N ALA A 117 -16.44 -53.33 21.47
CA ALA A 117 -17.23 -54.55 21.54
C ALA A 117 -18.65 -54.35 20.94
N GLU A 118 -19.31 -53.23 21.24
CA GLU A 118 -20.61 -52.87 20.65
C GLU A 118 -20.54 -52.75 19.13
N LEU A 119 -19.48 -52.12 18.60
CA LEU A 119 -19.28 -51.94 17.16
C LEU A 119 -18.94 -53.25 16.43
N GLN A 120 -18.30 -54.21 17.12
CA GLN A 120 -18.08 -55.56 16.58
C GLN A 120 -19.37 -56.38 16.56
N GLN A 121 -20.25 -56.20 17.54
CA GLN A 121 -21.54 -56.90 17.63
C GLN A 121 -22.58 -56.37 16.64
N SER A 122 -22.53 -55.08 16.28
CA SER A 122 -23.48 -54.47 15.32
C SER A 122 -23.17 -54.77 13.84
N MET A 123 -22.13 -55.55 13.57
CA MET A 123 -21.67 -55.86 12.21
C MET A 123 -22.62 -56.85 11.50
N PRO A 124 -23.22 -56.49 10.35
CA PRO A 124 -24.05 -57.42 9.59
C PRO A 124 -23.21 -58.57 9.00
N GLN A 125 -23.62 -59.83 9.20
CA GLN A 125 -22.89 -61.03 8.74
C GLN A 125 -22.71 -61.15 7.20
N ASN A 126 -23.37 -60.31 6.40
CA ASN A 126 -23.41 -60.41 4.93
C ASN A 126 -22.56 -59.37 4.17
N THR A 127 -21.58 -58.72 4.80
CA THR A 127 -20.68 -57.78 4.11
C THR A 127 -19.31 -58.40 3.81
N THR A 128 -19.27 -59.35 2.86
CA THR A 128 -18.05 -59.56 2.07
C THR A 128 -17.83 -58.35 1.19
N ASN A 129 -16.80 -57.52 1.46
CA ASN A 129 -15.79 -57.16 0.45
C ASN A 129 -14.81 -56.04 0.87
N VAL A 130 -13.58 -56.28 0.40
CA VAL A 130 -12.38 -55.44 0.25
C VAL A 130 -11.95 -54.59 1.45
N GLY A 131 -10.95 -55.11 2.19
CA GLY A 131 -10.10 -54.25 3.00
C GLY A 131 -9.42 -53.20 2.10
N GLN A 132 -9.83 -51.94 2.22
CA GLN A 132 -8.97 -50.84 1.82
C GLN A 132 -7.72 -50.84 2.73
N ALA A 133 -6.64 -50.19 2.28
CA ALA A 133 -5.27 -50.25 2.84
C ALA A 133 -5.09 -49.96 4.36
N SER A 134 -6.16 -49.77 5.12
CA SER A 134 -6.23 -49.57 6.57
C SER A 134 -6.75 -50.79 7.37
N GLY A 135 -7.15 -51.89 6.72
CA GLY A 135 -7.61 -53.10 7.43
C GLY A 135 -8.96 -52.98 8.15
N GLN A 136 -9.72 -51.91 7.90
CA GLN A 136 -11.08 -51.69 8.43
C GLN A 136 -12.13 -52.07 7.38
N THR A 137 -13.25 -52.64 7.81
CA THR A 137 -14.38 -52.88 6.89
C THR A 137 -15.12 -51.57 6.60
N THR A 138 -15.75 -51.46 5.42
CA THR A 138 -16.51 -50.27 4.99
C THR A 138 -17.55 -49.84 6.03
N TYR A 139 -18.19 -50.79 6.72
CA TYR A 139 -19.15 -50.54 7.80
C TYR A 139 -18.52 -49.82 9.00
N GLN A 140 -17.31 -50.23 9.42
CA GLN A 140 -16.62 -49.62 10.56
C GLN A 140 -16.25 -48.16 10.28
N GLN A 141 -15.83 -47.85 9.05
CA GLN A 141 -15.52 -46.48 8.65
C GLN A 141 -16.78 -45.60 8.68
N ILE A 142 -17.91 -46.11 8.17
CA ILE A 142 -19.19 -45.39 8.18
C ILE A 142 -19.62 -45.07 9.62
N ALA A 143 -19.61 -46.07 10.52
CA ALA A 143 -20.01 -45.88 11.92
C ALA A 143 -19.11 -44.88 12.67
N ILE A 144 -17.80 -44.83 12.35
CA ILE A 144 -16.88 -43.83 12.91
C ILE A 144 -17.27 -42.42 12.45
N TYR A 145 -17.50 -42.20 11.16
CA TYR A 145 -17.89 -40.89 10.63
C TYR A 145 -19.31 -40.46 11.01
N GLU A 146 -20.19 -41.41 11.33
CA GLU A 146 -21.50 -41.12 11.94
C GLU A 146 -21.40 -40.69 13.42
N GLY A 147 -20.21 -40.75 14.01
CA GLY A 147 -19.96 -40.23 15.35
C GLY A 147 -20.17 -41.25 16.47
N PHE A 148 -20.23 -42.55 16.16
CA PHE A 148 -20.39 -43.61 17.16
C PHE A 148 -19.26 -43.62 18.20
N MET A 149 -18.04 -43.26 17.78
CA MET A 149 -16.83 -43.26 18.61
C MET A 149 -16.57 -41.91 19.33
N LEU A 150 -17.53 -40.99 19.32
CA LEU A 150 -17.39 -39.69 19.98
C LEU A 150 -17.47 -39.80 21.51
N ASP A 151 -16.61 -39.05 22.19
CA ASP A 151 -16.63 -38.90 23.66
C ASP A 151 -16.54 -37.42 24.01
N THR A 152 -17.46 -36.97 24.87
CA THR A 152 -17.52 -35.60 25.37
C THR A 152 -16.20 -35.09 25.96
N ARG A 153 -15.46 -35.92 26.71
CA ARG A 153 -14.21 -35.52 27.39
C ARG A 153 -13.11 -35.21 26.38
N VAL A 154 -12.99 -36.09 25.38
CA VAL A 154 -12.04 -35.97 24.28
C VAL A 154 -12.38 -34.72 23.46
N SER A 155 -13.65 -34.55 23.08
CA SER A 155 -14.12 -33.40 22.30
C SER A 155 -13.88 -32.08 23.01
N VAL A 156 -14.20 -31.95 24.30
CA VAL A 156 -13.96 -30.71 25.06
C VAL A 156 -12.47 -30.37 25.11
N THR A 157 -11.61 -31.37 25.28
CA THR A 157 -10.14 -31.17 25.29
C THR A 157 -9.63 -30.66 23.93
N TYR A 158 -10.13 -31.21 22.82
CA TYR A 158 -9.84 -30.70 21.48
C TYR A 158 -10.29 -29.24 21.31
N PHE A 159 -11.53 -28.92 21.71
CA PHE A 159 -12.07 -27.57 21.57
C PHE A 159 -11.28 -26.52 22.37
N CYS A 160 -10.81 -26.87 23.57
CA CYS A 160 -10.00 -25.97 24.40
C CYS A 160 -8.60 -25.75 23.81
N MET A 161 -7.86 -26.83 23.53
CA MET A 161 -6.46 -26.74 23.09
C MET A 161 -6.32 -26.21 21.66
N MET A 162 -7.17 -26.65 20.75
CA MET A 162 -7.15 -26.18 19.38
C MET A 162 -7.81 -24.80 19.24
N GLY A 163 -8.82 -24.50 20.06
CA GLY A 163 -9.38 -23.15 20.14
C GLY A 163 -8.34 -22.10 20.54
N LEU A 164 -7.48 -22.42 21.52
CA LEU A 164 -6.34 -21.56 21.86
C LEU A 164 -5.39 -21.35 20.67
N PHE A 165 -5.09 -22.40 19.91
CA PHE A 165 -4.22 -22.32 18.73
C PHE A 165 -4.81 -21.46 17.62
N VAL A 166 -6.09 -21.65 17.30
CA VAL A 166 -6.83 -20.84 16.32
C VAL A 166 -6.81 -19.37 16.73
N TYR A 167 -7.03 -19.06 18.01
CA TYR A 167 -6.95 -17.69 18.51
C TYR A 167 -5.55 -17.08 18.30
N LEU A 168 -4.48 -17.81 18.68
CA LEU A 168 -3.11 -17.33 18.52
C LEU A 168 -2.74 -17.12 17.05
N MET A 169 -3.08 -18.06 16.16
CA MET A 169 -2.77 -17.97 14.73
C MET A 169 -3.60 -16.90 14.01
N ALA A 170 -4.88 -16.74 14.35
CA ALA A 170 -5.71 -15.65 13.84
C ALA A 170 -5.19 -14.27 14.27
N ARG A 171 -4.60 -14.18 15.47
CA ARG A 171 -3.92 -12.96 15.92
C ARG A 171 -2.62 -12.71 15.15
N VAL A 172 -1.80 -13.74 14.92
CA VAL A 172 -0.56 -13.64 14.12
C VAL A 172 -0.88 -13.14 12.71
N ARG A 173 -1.99 -13.62 12.10
CA ARG A 173 -2.44 -13.18 10.78
C ARG A 173 -2.62 -11.66 10.66
N VAL A 174 -3.12 -10.99 11.71
CA VAL A 174 -3.35 -9.53 11.71
C VAL A 174 -2.11 -8.76 12.19
N SER A 175 -1.45 -9.25 13.24
CA SER A 175 -0.31 -8.56 13.87
C SER A 175 0.99 -8.65 13.06
N ALA A 176 1.17 -9.75 12.31
CA ALA A 176 2.37 -10.04 11.53
C ALA A 176 1.99 -10.57 10.13
N PRO A 177 1.58 -9.69 9.20
CA PRO A 177 1.10 -10.09 7.87
C PRO A 177 2.19 -10.76 7.01
N ASN A 178 3.47 -10.54 7.32
CA ASN A 178 4.57 -11.25 6.65
C ASN A 178 4.50 -12.77 6.90
N LEU A 179 3.92 -13.19 8.03
CA LEU A 179 3.67 -14.58 8.37
C LEU A 179 2.27 -15.04 7.97
N MET A 180 1.58 -14.31 7.07
CA MET A 180 0.23 -14.69 6.61
C MET A 180 0.21 -16.12 6.07
N LEU A 181 1.18 -16.52 5.24
CA LEU A 181 1.26 -17.89 4.72
C LEU A 181 1.39 -18.92 5.85
N VAL A 182 2.24 -18.65 6.86
CA VAL A 182 2.40 -19.53 8.04
C VAL A 182 1.07 -19.68 8.77
N SER A 183 0.43 -18.56 9.14
CA SER A 183 -0.85 -18.57 9.87
C SER A 183 -1.96 -19.25 9.08
N MET A 184 -2.08 -18.98 7.78
CA MET A 184 -3.11 -19.53 6.90
C MET A 184 -2.98 -21.06 6.78
N PHE A 185 -1.81 -21.57 6.42
CA PHE A 185 -1.60 -23.02 6.30
C PHE A 185 -1.63 -23.74 7.65
N SER A 186 -1.25 -23.07 8.74
CA SER A 186 -1.39 -23.64 10.09
C SER A 186 -2.85 -23.80 10.52
N MET A 187 -3.73 -22.82 10.21
CA MET A 187 -5.16 -22.90 10.50
C MET A 187 -5.84 -23.99 9.66
N ILE A 188 -5.54 -24.07 8.36
CA ILE A 188 -6.09 -25.11 7.48
C ILE A 188 -5.77 -26.53 8.00
N VAL A 189 -4.54 -26.76 8.48
CA VAL A 189 -4.17 -28.06 9.08
C VAL A 189 -4.82 -28.25 10.45
N ALA A 190 -4.94 -27.19 11.25
CA ALA A 190 -5.63 -27.23 12.53
C ALA A 190 -7.11 -27.63 12.38
N ASP A 191 -7.80 -27.14 11.35
CA ASP A 191 -9.22 -27.44 11.08
C ASP A 191 -9.47 -28.94 10.87
N ILE A 192 -8.53 -29.64 10.24
CA ILE A 192 -8.59 -31.10 10.09
C ILE A 192 -8.57 -31.76 11.48
N TYR A 193 -7.62 -31.38 12.33
CA TYR A 193 -7.57 -31.92 13.69
C TYR A 193 -8.77 -31.50 14.54
N PHE A 194 -9.30 -30.31 14.30
CA PHE A 194 -10.44 -29.77 15.03
C PHE A 194 -11.73 -30.53 14.74
N THR A 195 -11.89 -30.98 13.49
CA THR A 195 -13.12 -31.63 13.01
C THR A 195 -12.98 -33.14 12.97
N THR A 196 -11.95 -33.70 12.34
CA THR A 196 -11.85 -35.15 12.08
C THR A 196 -11.25 -35.94 13.24
N ALA A 197 -10.32 -35.37 13.99
CA ALA A 197 -9.59 -36.12 15.02
C ALA A 197 -10.44 -36.55 16.24
N PRO A 198 -11.46 -35.79 16.71
CA PRO A 198 -12.34 -36.23 17.80
C PRO A 198 -13.08 -37.55 17.52
N LEU A 199 -13.29 -37.91 16.26
CA LEU A 199 -13.92 -39.18 15.86
C LEU A 199 -12.99 -40.39 16.01
N ILE A 200 -11.68 -40.16 15.97
CA ILE A 200 -10.70 -41.24 15.83
C ILE A 200 -10.26 -41.68 17.23
N PRO A 201 -10.60 -42.91 17.66
CA PRO A 201 -10.34 -43.38 19.02
C PRO A 201 -8.89 -43.76 19.29
N THR A 202 -8.05 -43.85 18.25
CA THR A 202 -6.65 -44.25 18.33
C THR A 202 -5.73 -43.14 17.88
N PHE A 203 -4.50 -43.12 18.42
CA PHE A 203 -3.53 -42.11 18.04
C PHE A 203 -3.15 -42.23 16.56
N ASN A 204 -3.43 -41.19 15.78
CA ASN A 204 -3.05 -41.09 14.39
C ASN A 204 -2.52 -39.69 14.09
N GLY A 205 -1.21 -39.50 14.19
CA GLY A 205 -0.56 -38.23 13.84
C GLY A 205 -0.44 -37.96 12.34
N THR A 206 -0.96 -38.84 11.47
CA THR A 206 -0.81 -38.72 10.01
C THR A 206 -2.09 -38.28 9.29
N ILE A 207 -3.15 -37.95 10.03
CA ILE A 207 -4.42 -37.44 9.47
C ILE A 207 -4.21 -36.29 8.46
N PRO A 208 -3.40 -35.24 8.73
CA PRO A 208 -3.26 -34.12 7.80
C PRO A 208 -2.35 -34.43 6.59
N LYS A 209 -1.81 -35.66 6.46
CA LYS A 209 -0.97 -36.08 5.32
C LYS A 209 -1.68 -35.81 3.98
N VAL A 210 -3.01 -35.91 3.96
CA VAL A 210 -3.87 -35.67 2.78
C VAL A 210 -3.73 -34.26 2.21
N LEU A 211 -3.39 -33.24 3.03
CA LEU A 211 -3.10 -31.88 2.57
C LEU A 211 -1.61 -31.56 2.54
N ILE A 212 -0.85 -32.02 3.54
CA ILE A 212 0.58 -31.70 3.66
C ILE A 212 1.38 -32.23 2.46
N LEU A 213 1.09 -33.46 2.01
CA LEU A 213 1.86 -34.11 0.95
C LEU A 213 1.66 -33.42 -0.42
N PRO A 214 0.44 -33.14 -0.91
CA PRO A 214 0.25 -32.36 -2.13
C PRO A 214 0.87 -30.96 -2.06
N SER A 215 0.80 -30.28 -0.91
CA SER A 215 1.42 -28.96 -0.74
C SER A 215 2.94 -28.99 -0.81
N ALA A 216 3.58 -29.96 -0.15
CA ALA A 216 5.03 -30.10 -0.17
C ALA A 216 5.56 -30.42 -1.58
N ILE A 217 4.87 -31.29 -2.31
CA ILE A 217 5.19 -31.60 -3.71
C ILE A 217 5.01 -30.35 -4.59
N ALA A 218 3.95 -29.57 -4.35
CA ALA A 218 3.73 -28.32 -5.08
C ALA A 218 4.87 -27.30 -4.89
N VAL A 219 5.34 -27.12 -3.65
CA VAL A 219 6.52 -26.28 -3.36
C VAL A 219 7.75 -26.80 -4.10
N GLY A 220 7.99 -28.11 -4.09
CA GLY A 220 9.11 -28.72 -4.80
C GLY A 220 9.07 -28.51 -6.31
N VAL A 221 7.91 -28.78 -6.94
CA VAL A 221 7.69 -28.56 -8.39
C VAL A 221 7.88 -27.09 -8.75
N GLY A 222 7.35 -26.17 -7.93
CA GLY A 222 7.52 -24.73 -8.14
C GLY A 222 9.00 -24.31 -8.14
N VAL A 223 9.79 -24.80 -7.18
CA VAL A 223 11.24 -24.54 -7.11
C VAL A 223 11.96 -25.12 -8.33
N VAL A 224 11.66 -26.36 -8.72
CA VAL A 224 12.28 -27.01 -9.90
C VAL A 224 11.97 -26.23 -11.18
N CYS A 225 10.72 -25.85 -11.39
CA CYS A 225 10.32 -25.07 -12.56
C CYS A 225 11.00 -23.68 -12.56
N ASN A 226 11.18 -23.06 -11.39
CA ASN A 226 11.84 -21.75 -11.29
C ASN A 226 13.36 -21.81 -11.53
N LEU A 227 13.99 -22.96 -11.23
CA LEU A 227 15.42 -23.19 -11.49
C LEU A 227 15.69 -23.55 -12.96
N LEU A 228 14.85 -24.41 -13.56
CA LEU A 228 15.07 -24.93 -14.91
C LEU A 228 14.63 -23.97 -16.02
N PHE A 229 13.51 -23.26 -15.85
CA PHE A 229 12.90 -22.45 -16.90
C PHE A 229 13.13 -20.95 -16.65
N PHE A 230 14.08 -20.35 -17.38
CA PHE A 230 14.40 -18.92 -17.32
C PHE A 230 14.69 -18.40 -15.90
N PRO A 231 15.74 -18.91 -15.22
CA PRO A 231 16.08 -18.45 -13.88
C PRO A 231 16.42 -16.95 -13.89
N GLN A 232 15.78 -16.19 -13.02
CA GLN A 232 16.07 -14.76 -12.82
C GLN A 232 16.77 -14.57 -11.47
N SER A 233 17.94 -13.94 -11.52
CA SER A 233 18.66 -13.52 -10.31
C SER A 233 18.00 -12.28 -9.70
N THR A 234 18.09 -12.14 -8.38
CA THR A 234 17.69 -10.92 -7.65
C THR A 234 18.40 -9.69 -8.22
N SER A 235 19.68 -9.84 -8.57
CA SER A 235 20.51 -8.78 -9.16
C SER A 235 19.98 -8.29 -10.52
N GLN A 236 19.39 -9.17 -11.33
CA GLN A 236 18.76 -8.79 -12.60
C GLN A 236 17.43 -8.08 -12.41
N ILE A 237 16.62 -8.57 -11.47
CA ILE A 237 15.30 -7.99 -11.19
C ILE A 237 15.45 -6.62 -10.55
N THR A 238 16.36 -6.46 -9.59
CA THR A 238 16.66 -5.17 -8.94
C THR A 238 17.07 -4.10 -9.95
N LEU A 239 18.06 -4.38 -10.80
CA LEU A 239 18.48 -3.43 -11.85
C LEU A 239 17.38 -3.15 -12.87
N GLY A 240 16.61 -4.18 -13.24
CA GLY A 240 15.43 -4.00 -14.09
C GLY A 240 14.40 -3.07 -13.44
N SER A 241 14.09 -3.26 -12.16
CA SER A 241 13.17 -2.41 -11.40
C SER A 241 13.70 -0.98 -11.20
N MET A 242 15.02 -0.80 -11.04
CA MET A 242 15.64 0.53 -11.04
C MET A 242 15.49 1.23 -12.40
N GLY A 243 15.63 0.50 -13.50
CA GLY A 243 15.36 1.05 -14.84
C GLY A 243 13.87 1.34 -15.07
N ASP A 244 12.98 0.46 -14.63
CA ASP A 244 11.52 0.64 -14.72
C ASP A 244 11.03 1.84 -13.89
N LEU A 245 11.76 2.24 -12.84
CA LEU A 245 11.52 3.45 -12.04
C LEU A 245 11.91 4.73 -12.78
N LEU A 246 12.95 4.70 -13.61
CA LEU A 246 13.43 5.86 -14.37
C LEU A 246 12.64 6.11 -15.66
N ARG A 247 12.07 5.07 -16.29
CA ARG A 247 11.32 5.22 -17.56
C ARG A 247 10.16 6.24 -17.49
N PRO A 248 9.31 6.26 -16.45
CA PRO A 248 8.23 7.24 -16.36
C PRO A 248 8.73 8.68 -16.20
N ILE A 249 9.92 8.88 -15.62
CA ILE A 249 10.56 10.20 -15.51
C ILE A 249 10.84 10.76 -16.90
N ASN A 250 11.41 9.95 -17.80
CA ASN A 250 11.67 10.35 -19.19
C ASN A 250 10.35 10.73 -19.91
N GLY A 251 9.29 9.92 -19.74
CA GLY A 251 7.97 10.22 -20.30
C GLY A 251 7.38 11.57 -19.83
N TYR A 252 7.54 11.90 -18.55
CA TYR A 252 7.12 13.19 -18.00
C TYR A 252 7.99 14.35 -18.51
N VAL A 253 9.31 14.19 -18.59
CA VAL A 253 10.24 15.22 -19.11
C VAL A 253 9.87 15.61 -20.54
N LYS A 254 9.55 14.64 -21.41
CA LYS A 254 9.05 14.90 -22.77
C LYS A 254 7.74 15.69 -22.78
N ALA A 255 6.80 15.28 -21.94
CA ALA A 255 5.52 15.98 -21.81
C ALA A 255 5.70 17.41 -21.26
N LEU A 256 6.68 17.61 -20.37
CA LEU A 256 7.04 18.93 -19.83
C LEU A 256 7.63 19.85 -20.91
N THR A 257 8.49 19.34 -21.79
CA THR A 257 9.01 20.08 -22.95
C THR A 257 7.88 20.58 -23.84
N TRP A 258 6.88 19.74 -24.12
CA TRP A 258 5.70 20.15 -24.88
C TRP A 258 4.82 21.15 -24.14
N HIS A 259 4.63 20.96 -22.82
CA HIS A 259 3.90 21.90 -21.97
C HIS A 259 4.50 23.30 -22.02
N PHE A 260 5.84 23.44 -21.98
CA PHE A 260 6.49 24.75 -22.10
C PHE A 260 6.32 25.38 -23.48
N LYS A 261 6.36 24.59 -24.57
CA LYS A 261 6.19 25.11 -25.93
C LYS A 261 4.76 25.55 -26.25
N THR A 262 3.78 24.77 -25.83
CA THR A 262 2.39 24.90 -26.33
C THR A 262 1.41 25.33 -25.23
N ARG A 263 1.86 25.35 -23.96
CA ARG A 263 1.05 25.70 -22.77
C ARG A 263 -0.17 24.78 -22.57
N THR A 264 -0.10 23.56 -23.08
CA THR A 264 -1.13 22.53 -22.95
C THR A 264 -1.22 22.02 -21.52
N ARG A 265 -2.43 21.87 -20.97
CA ARG A 265 -2.62 21.48 -19.57
C ARG A 265 -2.44 19.98 -19.33
N PHE A 266 -1.86 19.64 -18.19
CA PHE A 266 -1.80 18.26 -17.74
C PHE A 266 -3.13 17.83 -17.14
N GLU A 267 -3.47 16.54 -17.30
CA GLU A 267 -4.56 15.96 -16.54
C GLU A 267 -4.10 15.70 -15.08
N PRO A 268 -4.74 16.29 -14.06
CA PRO A 268 -4.26 16.20 -12.68
C PRO A 268 -4.28 14.75 -12.15
N GLU A 269 -5.25 13.95 -12.59
CA GLU A 269 -5.36 12.54 -12.21
C GLU A 269 -4.15 11.72 -12.69
N GLN A 270 -3.64 11.99 -13.90
CA GLN A 270 -2.47 11.29 -14.44
C GLN A 270 -1.19 11.64 -13.68
N LEU A 271 -1.02 12.92 -13.31
CA LEU A 271 0.13 13.36 -12.52
C LEU A 271 0.12 12.70 -11.12
N GLN A 272 -1.05 12.62 -10.49
CA GLN A 272 -1.21 11.94 -9.19
C GLN A 272 -0.97 10.42 -9.33
N ALA A 273 -1.48 9.79 -10.40
CA ALA A 273 -1.24 8.38 -10.67
C ALA A 273 0.25 8.07 -10.91
N LEU A 274 0.97 8.94 -11.62
CA LEU A 274 2.41 8.83 -11.81
C LEU A 274 3.15 8.89 -10.47
N LYS A 275 2.81 9.87 -9.62
CA LYS A 275 3.39 10.02 -8.28
C LYS A 275 3.21 8.76 -7.44
N ALA A 276 1.99 8.21 -7.41
CA ALA A 276 1.68 6.99 -6.68
C ALA A 276 2.45 5.77 -7.25
N THR A 277 2.52 5.65 -8.57
CA THR A 277 3.23 4.56 -9.25
C THR A 277 4.72 4.57 -8.93
N LEU A 278 5.36 5.74 -8.92
CA LEU A 278 6.79 5.88 -8.60
C LEU A 278 7.08 5.51 -7.13
N ALA A 279 6.22 5.92 -6.20
CA ALA A 279 6.36 5.54 -4.78
C ALA A 279 6.29 4.01 -4.59
N VAL A 280 5.36 3.34 -5.29
CA VAL A 280 5.22 1.87 -5.26
C VAL A 280 6.45 1.19 -5.89
N SER A 281 6.91 1.66 -7.04
CA SER A 281 8.08 1.13 -7.73
C SER A 281 9.37 1.26 -6.90
N PHE A 282 9.58 2.41 -6.26
CA PHE A 282 10.74 2.61 -5.38
C PHE A 282 10.76 1.64 -4.20
N LYS A 283 9.60 1.42 -3.58
CA LYS A 283 9.51 0.45 -2.49
C LYS A 283 9.81 -0.97 -2.96
N SER A 284 9.39 -1.33 -4.17
CA SER A 284 9.76 -2.61 -4.78
C SER A 284 11.29 -2.74 -4.92
N VAL A 285 11.96 -1.67 -5.33
CA VAL A 285 13.43 -1.59 -5.40
C VAL A 285 14.07 -1.74 -4.03
N GLU A 286 13.64 -0.97 -3.02
CA GLU A 286 14.18 -1.06 -1.65
C GLU A 286 14.02 -2.48 -1.07
N SER A 287 12.86 -3.08 -1.32
CA SER A 287 12.56 -4.47 -0.99
C SER A 287 13.55 -5.44 -1.66
N ALA A 288 13.72 -5.31 -2.97
CA ALA A 288 14.56 -6.21 -3.75
C ALA A 288 16.05 -6.05 -3.37
N VAL A 289 16.49 -4.84 -3.01
CA VAL A 289 17.85 -4.55 -2.51
C VAL A 289 18.14 -5.30 -1.20
N LYS A 290 17.16 -5.45 -0.31
CA LYS A 290 17.34 -6.23 0.95
C LYS A 290 17.69 -7.70 0.70
N PHE A 291 17.29 -8.26 -0.44
CA PHE A 291 17.59 -9.64 -0.82
C PHE A 291 18.87 -9.81 -1.63
N LEU A 292 19.50 -8.72 -2.10
CA LEU A 292 20.75 -8.78 -2.87
C LEU A 292 21.87 -9.58 -2.19
N PRO A 293 22.11 -9.47 -0.87
CA PRO A 293 23.19 -10.22 -0.20
C PRO A 293 22.98 -11.74 -0.15
N LEU A 294 21.76 -12.20 -0.45
CA LEU A 294 21.33 -13.60 -0.37
C LEU A 294 21.33 -14.30 -1.73
N ASP A 295 21.64 -13.57 -2.80
CA ASP A 295 21.50 -14.02 -4.18
C ASP A 295 22.78 -14.67 -4.72
N PHE A 296 22.62 -15.65 -5.61
CA PHE A 296 23.67 -16.12 -6.49
C PHE A 296 23.54 -15.37 -7.82
N SER A 297 24.56 -14.59 -8.21
CA SER A 297 24.49 -13.81 -9.44
C SER A 297 25.70 -14.00 -10.34
N TYR A 298 25.46 -14.09 -11.65
CA TYR A 298 26.50 -14.13 -12.70
C TYR A 298 26.43 -12.85 -13.51
N ARG A 299 27.16 -11.80 -13.08
CA ARG A 299 27.11 -10.45 -13.65
C ARG A 299 28.44 -9.70 -13.47
N ARG A 300 28.58 -8.56 -14.16
CA ARG A 300 29.71 -7.63 -13.97
C ARG A 300 29.64 -6.94 -12.61
N TRP A 301 28.48 -6.37 -12.27
CA TRP A 301 28.30 -5.60 -11.04
C TRP A 301 28.04 -6.51 -9.84
N SER A 302 28.66 -6.18 -8.71
CA SER A 302 28.45 -6.90 -7.45
C SER A 302 27.16 -6.46 -6.75
N PRO A 303 26.62 -7.26 -5.82
CA PRO A 303 25.49 -6.85 -4.98
C PRO A 303 25.70 -5.54 -4.23
N GLU A 304 26.95 -5.23 -3.83
CA GLU A 304 27.33 -3.99 -3.14
C GLU A 304 27.31 -2.79 -4.11
N ASP A 305 27.78 -2.99 -5.34
CA ASP A 305 27.74 -1.96 -6.39
C ASP A 305 26.27 -1.61 -6.73
N ILE A 306 25.39 -2.61 -6.86
CA ILE A 306 23.96 -2.40 -7.11
C ILE A 306 23.31 -1.66 -5.94
N LYS A 307 23.65 -2.01 -4.70
CA LYS A 307 23.16 -1.32 -3.51
C LYS A 307 23.59 0.15 -3.47
N SER A 308 24.76 0.49 -4.02
CA SER A 308 25.27 1.88 -4.03
C SER A 308 24.37 2.86 -4.81
N PHE A 309 23.54 2.38 -5.74
CA PHE A 309 22.58 3.20 -6.48
C PHE A 309 21.30 3.55 -5.71
N GLN A 310 21.03 2.88 -4.59
CA GLN A 310 19.77 3.08 -3.84
C GLN A 310 19.62 4.53 -3.36
N GLU A 311 20.68 5.09 -2.80
CA GLU A 311 20.66 6.44 -2.22
C GLU A 311 20.59 7.54 -3.30
N PRO A 312 21.42 7.51 -4.37
CA PRO A 312 21.25 8.40 -5.51
C PRO A 312 19.85 8.34 -6.15
N LEU A 313 19.28 7.15 -6.33
CA LEU A 313 17.93 7.00 -6.88
C LEU A 313 16.84 7.56 -5.95
N ARG A 314 17.04 7.47 -4.63
CA ARG A 314 16.15 8.11 -3.65
C ARG A 314 16.15 9.63 -3.84
N GLN A 315 17.33 10.23 -3.99
CA GLN A 315 17.46 11.67 -4.21
C GLN A 315 16.82 12.12 -5.53
N VAL A 316 17.00 11.34 -6.61
CA VAL A 316 16.31 11.58 -7.89
C VAL A 316 14.79 11.58 -7.68
N LEU A 317 14.23 10.60 -6.98
CA LEU A 317 12.79 10.56 -6.72
C LEU A 317 12.29 11.72 -5.87
N VAL A 318 13.04 12.15 -4.86
CA VAL A 318 12.67 13.33 -4.06
C VAL A 318 12.63 14.56 -4.96
N SER A 319 13.71 14.84 -5.70
CA SER A 319 13.77 16.00 -6.61
C SER A 319 12.73 15.96 -7.74
N PHE A 320 12.49 14.79 -8.32
CA PHE A 320 11.45 14.59 -9.31
C PHE A 320 10.06 14.76 -8.71
N GLY A 321 9.84 14.24 -7.50
CA GLY A 321 8.59 14.39 -6.75
C GLY A 321 8.27 15.86 -6.46
N GLU A 322 9.28 16.69 -6.16
CA GLU A 322 9.10 18.14 -6.00
C GLU A 322 8.67 18.84 -7.30
N LEU A 323 9.30 18.49 -8.44
CA LEU A 323 8.93 19.01 -9.76
C LEU A 323 7.50 18.57 -10.14
N LEU A 324 7.19 17.30 -9.92
CA LEU A 324 5.86 16.75 -10.18
C LEU A 324 4.80 17.41 -9.30
N GLN A 325 5.09 17.58 -8.00
CA GLN A 325 4.19 18.27 -7.06
C GLN A 325 3.94 19.72 -7.50
N LEU A 326 4.94 20.43 -8.03
CA LEU A 326 4.75 21.78 -8.57
C LEU A 326 3.73 21.77 -9.71
N SER A 327 3.83 20.83 -10.65
CA SER A 327 2.87 20.69 -11.75
C SER A 327 1.45 20.34 -11.27
N ILE A 328 1.31 19.35 -10.36
CA ILE A 328 0.03 18.98 -9.74
C ILE A 328 -0.62 20.20 -9.09
N SER A 329 0.15 20.89 -8.26
CA SER A 329 -0.34 22.01 -7.48
C SER A 329 -0.83 23.15 -8.39
N ARG A 330 -0.15 23.40 -9.52
CA ARG A 330 -0.56 24.43 -10.50
C ARG A 330 -1.89 24.08 -11.14
N GLU A 331 -2.06 22.86 -11.65
CA GLU A 331 -3.33 22.43 -12.25
C GLU A 331 -4.47 22.45 -11.23
N GLU A 332 -4.20 22.04 -9.98
CA GLU A 332 -5.19 22.15 -8.90
C GLU A 332 -5.56 23.59 -8.57
N LEU A 333 -4.61 24.53 -8.64
CA LEU A 333 -4.89 25.95 -8.39
C LEU A 333 -5.79 26.51 -9.49
N PHE A 334 -5.55 26.16 -10.76
CA PHE A 334 -6.41 26.56 -11.86
C PHE A 334 -7.83 25.99 -11.72
N ALA A 335 -7.96 24.69 -11.41
CA ALA A 335 -9.27 24.07 -11.20
C ALA A 335 -10.03 24.70 -10.03
N LYS A 336 -9.31 25.08 -8.95
CA LYS A 336 -9.89 25.78 -7.80
C LYS A 336 -10.31 27.20 -8.14
N ASP A 337 -9.53 27.90 -8.95
CA ASP A 337 -9.84 29.27 -9.38
C ASP A 337 -11.16 29.30 -10.18
N GLU A 338 -11.37 28.31 -11.06
CA GLU A 338 -12.61 28.12 -11.82
C GLU A 338 -13.78 27.66 -10.93
N ALA A 339 -13.53 26.81 -9.93
CA ALA A 339 -14.57 26.40 -8.99
C ALA A 339 -15.01 27.58 -8.10
N LEU A 340 -14.07 28.43 -7.68
CA LEU A 340 -14.34 29.62 -6.89
C LEU A 340 -15.15 30.65 -7.68
N THR A 341 -14.86 30.89 -8.97
CA THR A 341 -15.69 31.80 -9.79
C THR A 341 -17.14 31.32 -9.84
N LYS A 342 -17.36 30.03 -10.11
CA LYS A 342 -18.71 29.45 -10.16
C LYS A 342 -19.42 29.57 -8.82
N ALA A 343 -18.73 29.24 -7.72
CA ALA A 343 -19.30 29.34 -6.37
C ALA A 343 -19.61 30.79 -5.95
N ALA A 344 -18.78 31.75 -6.33
CA ALA A 344 -19.04 33.18 -6.07
C ALA A 344 -20.24 33.70 -6.88
N GLU A 345 -20.34 33.34 -8.16
CA GLU A 345 -21.50 33.69 -9.00
C GLU A 345 -22.80 33.04 -8.52
N GLU A 346 -22.74 31.81 -7.99
CA GLU A 346 -23.90 31.14 -7.38
C GLU A 346 -24.34 31.84 -6.09
N LEU A 347 -23.37 32.28 -5.26
CA LEU A 347 -23.64 33.02 -4.02
C LEU A 347 -24.30 34.38 -4.29
N GLU A 348 -23.86 35.10 -5.32
CA GLU A 348 -24.46 36.38 -5.74
C GLU A 348 -25.89 36.23 -6.27
N LYS A 349 -26.23 35.06 -6.83
CA LYS A 349 -27.57 34.77 -7.39
C LYS A 349 -28.56 34.26 -6.34
N SER A 350 -28.09 33.75 -5.19
CA SER A 350 -28.95 33.20 -4.15
C SER A 350 -29.43 34.28 -3.18
N ASP A 351 -30.57 34.91 -3.47
CA ASP A 351 -31.25 35.80 -2.52
C ASP A 351 -31.92 34.96 -1.41
N ASN A 352 -31.41 35.07 -0.17
CA ASN A 352 -32.03 34.65 1.10
C ASN A 352 -31.96 33.18 1.60
N GLU A 353 -31.18 32.27 1.00
CA GLU A 353 -30.90 30.98 1.64
C GLU A 353 -29.57 30.95 2.39
N LYS A 354 -29.54 30.32 3.57
CA LYS A 354 -28.32 30.08 4.35
C LYS A 354 -27.38 29.16 3.55
N HIS A 355 -26.58 29.74 2.67
CA HIS A 355 -25.63 28.98 1.88
C HIS A 355 -24.55 28.41 2.83
N PRO A 356 -24.43 27.07 2.98
CA PRO A 356 -23.34 26.51 3.76
C PRO A 356 -22.02 26.98 3.15
N LEU A 357 -21.06 27.41 4.00
CA LEU A 357 -19.74 27.94 3.61
C LEU A 357 -19.71 29.36 3.02
N ALA A 358 -20.82 30.11 2.99
CA ALA A 358 -20.88 31.48 2.43
C ALA A 358 -19.75 32.39 2.92
N TYR A 359 -19.48 32.39 4.23
CA TYR A 359 -18.41 33.19 4.84
C TYR A 359 -17.02 32.87 4.27
N HIS A 360 -16.71 31.59 4.06
CA HIS A 360 -15.39 31.17 3.54
C HIS A 360 -15.25 31.46 2.05
N ILE A 361 -16.34 31.29 1.28
CA ILE A 361 -16.36 31.61 -0.15
C ILE A 361 -16.13 33.11 -0.34
N ALA A 362 -16.85 33.97 0.40
CA ALA A 362 -16.67 35.41 0.38
C ALA A 362 -15.23 35.81 0.75
N LYS A 363 -14.69 35.28 1.87
CA LYS A 363 -13.31 35.58 2.27
C LYS A 363 -12.25 35.09 1.28
N ALA A 364 -12.48 33.96 0.61
CA ALA A 364 -11.59 33.47 -0.43
C ALA A 364 -11.68 34.32 -1.71
N ALA A 365 -12.87 34.82 -2.06
CA ALA A 365 -13.06 35.77 -3.16
C ALA A 365 -12.37 37.12 -2.87
N ASP A 366 -12.55 37.68 -1.67
CA ASP A 366 -11.87 38.90 -1.21
C ASP A 366 -10.34 38.75 -1.33
N LEU A 367 -9.79 37.64 -0.83
CA LEU A 367 -8.36 37.38 -0.88
C LEU A 367 -7.86 37.25 -2.33
N ARG A 368 -8.65 36.65 -3.21
CA ARG A 368 -8.33 36.55 -4.64
C ARG A 368 -8.31 37.93 -5.31
N GLU A 369 -9.28 38.79 -5.02
CA GLU A 369 -9.33 40.13 -5.57
C GLU A 369 -8.11 40.97 -5.14
N ILE A 370 -7.66 40.82 -3.90
CA ILE A 370 -6.48 41.51 -3.37
C ILE A 370 -5.17 40.98 -4.00
N THR A 371 -5.12 39.68 -4.34
CA THR A 371 -3.89 39.03 -4.86
C THR A 371 -3.76 39.06 -6.38
N ARG A 372 -4.86 39.16 -7.12
CA ARG A 372 -4.85 39.08 -8.59
C ARG A 372 -4.54 40.46 -9.20
N HIS A 373 -3.39 40.58 -9.86
CA HIS A 373 -3.09 41.72 -10.72
C HIS A 373 -3.65 41.46 -12.15
N PRO A 374 -4.18 42.47 -12.88
CA PRO A 374 -4.65 42.29 -14.26
C PRO A 374 -3.60 41.65 -15.18
N ASP A 375 -2.32 41.96 -14.95
CA ASP A 375 -1.22 41.47 -15.78
C ASP A 375 -0.70 40.06 -15.37
N THR A 376 -1.22 39.46 -14.29
CA THR A 376 -0.67 38.20 -13.73
C THR A 376 -0.70 37.06 -14.75
N GLU A 377 -1.76 36.94 -15.53
CA GLU A 377 -1.89 35.90 -16.56
C GLU A 377 -0.91 36.12 -17.71
N GLU A 378 -0.77 37.36 -18.17
CA GLU A 378 0.21 37.73 -19.20
C GLU A 378 1.64 37.49 -18.71
N MET A 379 1.92 37.74 -17.42
CA MET A 379 3.21 37.47 -16.81
C MET A 379 3.51 35.97 -16.72
N ILE A 380 2.52 35.14 -16.35
CA ILE A 380 2.70 33.69 -16.33
C ILE A 380 3.01 33.18 -17.75
N VAL A 381 2.32 33.73 -18.76
CA VAL A 381 2.58 33.44 -20.17
C VAL A 381 4.03 33.77 -20.56
N LYS A 382 4.49 35.00 -20.29
CA LYS A 382 5.87 35.44 -20.56
C LYS A 382 6.91 34.56 -19.85
N THR A 383 6.60 34.12 -18.63
CA THR A 383 7.48 33.25 -17.83
C THR A 383 7.60 31.86 -18.44
N ILE A 384 6.49 31.27 -18.91
CA ILE A 384 6.51 29.96 -19.57
C ILE A 384 7.27 30.04 -20.91
N ASP A 385 7.11 31.13 -21.66
CA ASP A 385 7.85 31.33 -22.92
C ASP A 385 9.36 31.45 -22.68
N ALA A 386 9.77 32.20 -21.66
CA ALA A 386 11.17 32.30 -21.25
C ALA A 386 11.73 30.95 -20.78
N LEU A 387 10.94 30.16 -20.02
CA LEU A 387 11.33 28.79 -19.65
C LEU A 387 11.49 27.88 -20.87
N SER A 388 10.61 28.02 -21.86
CA SER A 388 10.65 27.22 -23.08
C SER A 388 11.95 27.45 -23.85
N SER A 389 12.42 28.70 -23.96
CA SER A 389 13.67 29.00 -24.66
C SER A 389 14.91 28.51 -23.92
N CYS A 390 14.99 28.66 -22.59
CA CYS A 390 16.18 28.28 -21.83
C CYS A 390 16.23 26.79 -21.45
N ALA A 391 15.10 26.15 -21.12
CA ALA A 391 15.10 24.79 -20.60
C ALA A 391 15.17 23.70 -21.69
N THR A 392 14.82 24.00 -22.95
CA THR A 392 14.73 22.98 -24.02
C THR A 392 16.05 22.21 -24.23
N PRO A 393 17.24 22.84 -24.29
CA PRO A 393 18.52 22.12 -24.40
C PRO A 393 18.76 21.18 -23.22
N LEU A 394 18.51 21.66 -21.98
CA LEU A 394 18.68 20.91 -20.75
C LEU A 394 17.75 19.68 -20.67
N LEU A 395 16.47 19.85 -21.04
CA LEU A 395 15.50 18.75 -21.02
C LEU A 395 15.87 17.64 -22.00
N LYS A 396 16.47 18.00 -23.15
CA LYS A 396 16.92 17.03 -24.17
C LYS A 396 18.13 16.22 -23.70
N THR A 397 19.13 16.87 -23.10
CA THR A 397 20.30 16.15 -22.53
C THR A 397 19.89 15.31 -21.31
N LEU A 398 18.90 15.77 -20.53
CA LEU A 398 18.33 15.01 -19.42
C LEU A 398 17.66 13.71 -19.89
N GLU A 399 16.88 13.76 -20.97
CA GLU A 399 16.31 12.56 -21.62
C GLU A 399 17.40 11.55 -21.98
N GLN A 400 18.44 12.01 -22.69
CA GLN A 400 19.55 11.15 -23.13
C GLN A 400 20.30 10.53 -21.94
N THR A 401 20.46 11.29 -20.86
CA THR A 401 21.10 10.83 -19.62
C THR A 401 20.28 9.73 -18.96
N VAL A 402 18.95 9.87 -18.87
CA VAL A 402 18.08 8.84 -18.31
C VAL A 402 18.13 7.57 -19.14
N ASP A 403 18.11 7.68 -20.47
CA ASP A 403 18.21 6.54 -21.37
C ASP A 403 19.57 5.83 -21.26
N ALA A 404 20.68 6.58 -21.10
CA ALA A 404 22.01 6.03 -20.84
C ALA A 404 22.07 5.25 -19.50
N ILE A 405 21.44 5.76 -18.43
CA ILE A 405 21.37 5.04 -17.15
C ILE A 405 20.57 3.73 -17.31
N ILE A 406 19.46 3.76 -18.03
CA ILE A 406 18.64 2.56 -18.29
C ILE A 406 19.44 1.53 -19.12
N GLU A 407 20.22 1.99 -20.11
CA GLU A 407 21.11 1.15 -20.89
C GLU A 407 22.20 0.51 -20.01
N ALA A 408 22.84 1.28 -19.13
CA ALA A 408 23.82 0.77 -18.17
C ALA A 408 23.23 -0.33 -17.27
N PHE A 409 22.02 -0.13 -16.74
CA PHE A 409 21.33 -1.12 -15.90
C PHE A 409 20.95 -2.41 -16.65
N SER A 410 20.74 -2.32 -17.97
CA SER A 410 20.43 -3.48 -18.81
C SER A 410 21.62 -4.44 -18.96
N GLY A 411 22.85 -3.96 -18.76
CA GLY A 411 24.08 -4.74 -18.86
C GLY A 411 24.53 -5.06 -20.29
N ALA A 412 24.05 -4.29 -21.28
CA ALA A 412 24.42 -4.41 -22.70
C ALA A 412 25.77 -3.76 -23.06
N SER A 413 26.43 -3.11 -22.08
CA SER A 413 27.63 -2.29 -22.30
C SER A 413 28.77 -3.03 -23.01
N LYS A 414 29.17 -2.50 -24.18
CA LYS A 414 30.44 -2.78 -24.88
C LYS A 414 31.46 -1.71 -24.49
N ASP A 415 32.75 -1.91 -24.73
CA ASP A 415 33.77 -0.91 -24.36
C ASP A 415 33.49 0.48 -24.99
N ASP A 416 32.87 0.53 -26.17
CA ASP A 416 32.42 1.77 -26.85
C ASP A 416 31.27 2.51 -26.13
N THR A 417 30.55 1.87 -25.21
CA THR A 417 29.41 2.50 -24.50
C THR A 417 29.86 3.38 -23.34
N ILE A 418 31.02 3.12 -22.73
CA ILE A 418 31.54 3.93 -21.62
C ILE A 418 31.90 5.33 -22.11
N SER A 419 32.56 5.44 -23.27
CA SER A 419 32.90 6.73 -23.87
C SER A 419 31.66 7.51 -24.30
N GLN A 420 30.60 6.83 -24.73
CA GLN A 420 29.30 7.46 -25.01
C GLN A 420 28.64 8.00 -23.74
N HIS A 421 28.62 7.22 -22.65
CA HIS A 421 28.09 7.68 -21.35
C HIS A 421 28.86 8.90 -20.83
N GLU A 422 30.19 8.92 -20.98
CA GLU A 422 31.03 10.07 -20.60
C GLU A 422 30.74 11.33 -21.43
N GLN A 423 30.51 11.19 -22.74
CA GLN A 423 30.11 12.31 -23.60
C GLN A 423 28.73 12.85 -23.25
N ILE A 424 27.78 11.98 -22.90
CA ILE A 424 26.44 12.38 -22.46
C ILE A 424 26.50 13.10 -21.11
N LEU A 425 27.34 12.63 -20.17
CA LEU A 425 27.54 13.32 -18.90
C LEU A 425 28.13 14.73 -19.11
N ALA A 426 29.14 14.85 -19.98
CA ALA A 426 29.76 16.14 -20.29
C ALA A 426 28.76 17.12 -20.93
N SER A 427 27.95 16.66 -21.87
CA SER A 427 26.92 17.52 -22.51
C SER A 427 25.80 17.91 -21.54
N LEU A 428 25.47 17.06 -20.56
CA LEU A 428 24.53 17.40 -19.48
C LEU A 428 25.10 18.49 -18.57
N GLN A 429 26.38 18.39 -18.20
CA GLN A 429 27.06 19.37 -17.36
C GLN A 429 27.18 20.73 -18.07
N GLU A 430 27.56 20.74 -19.34
CA GLU A 430 27.61 21.96 -20.17
C GLU A 430 26.22 22.61 -20.27
N ALA A 431 25.18 21.84 -20.60
CA ALA A 431 23.82 22.36 -20.67
C ALA A 431 23.26 22.84 -19.32
N LEU A 432 23.72 22.25 -18.20
CA LEU A 432 23.37 22.69 -16.85
C LEU A 432 24.02 24.02 -16.51
N GLU A 433 25.31 24.18 -16.80
CA GLU A 433 26.06 25.43 -16.59
C GLU A 433 25.45 26.57 -17.41
N ASP A 434 25.21 26.33 -18.70
CA ASP A 434 24.53 27.30 -19.59
C ASP A 434 23.15 27.70 -19.06
N PHE A 435 22.38 26.75 -18.52
CA PHE A 435 21.07 27.02 -17.94
C PHE A 435 21.16 27.81 -16.63
N GLU A 436 22.12 27.51 -15.76
CA GLU A 436 22.32 28.25 -14.51
C GLU A 436 22.67 29.72 -14.76
N ASP A 437 23.49 29.99 -15.79
CA ASP A 437 23.93 31.33 -16.15
C ASP A 437 22.84 32.13 -16.90
N THR A 438 22.19 31.51 -17.89
CA THR A 438 21.26 32.23 -18.78
C THR A 438 19.82 32.32 -18.26
N ALA A 439 19.35 31.35 -17.47
CA ALA A 439 17.93 31.26 -17.13
C ALA A 439 17.47 32.41 -16.23
N ALA A 440 18.30 32.88 -15.30
CA ALA A 440 17.91 33.97 -14.41
C ALA A 440 17.66 35.28 -15.19
N GLU A 441 18.54 35.61 -16.14
CA GLU A 441 18.39 36.82 -16.96
C GLU A 441 17.19 36.71 -17.91
N GLN A 442 17.02 35.58 -18.58
CA GLN A 442 15.90 35.34 -19.51
C GLN A 442 14.55 35.34 -18.80
N LEU A 443 14.48 34.85 -17.56
CA LEU A 443 13.26 34.87 -16.76
C LEU A 443 12.93 36.28 -16.25
N ILE A 444 13.93 37.07 -15.88
CA ILE A 444 13.71 38.40 -15.30
C ILE A 444 13.46 39.48 -16.38
N ALA A 445 14.04 39.36 -17.58
CA ALA A 445 13.94 40.37 -18.64
C ALA A 445 12.49 40.72 -19.05
N PRO A 446 11.55 39.75 -19.25
CA PRO A 446 10.15 40.05 -19.54
C PRO A 446 9.43 40.79 -18.39
N HIS A 447 9.94 40.68 -17.17
CA HIS A 447 9.40 41.26 -15.94
C HIS A 447 10.17 42.49 -15.47
N ALA A 448 11.04 43.08 -16.31
CA ALA A 448 11.85 44.23 -15.94
C ALA A 448 11.01 45.44 -15.49
N HIS A 449 9.78 45.57 -16.00
CA HIS A 449 8.82 46.61 -15.62
C HIS A 449 8.34 46.53 -14.15
N LEU A 450 8.62 45.42 -13.45
CA LEU A 450 8.31 45.26 -12.03
C LEU A 450 9.36 45.91 -11.12
N PHE A 451 10.50 46.31 -11.67
CA PHE A 451 11.62 46.85 -10.92
C PHE A 451 11.87 48.32 -11.31
N ASP A 452 12.18 49.15 -10.31
CA ASP A 452 12.63 50.52 -10.53
C ASP A 452 14.08 50.56 -11.07
N SER A 453 14.59 51.76 -11.35
CA SER A 453 15.97 51.96 -11.83
C SER A 453 17.05 51.48 -10.85
N ASN A 454 16.69 51.28 -9.58
CA ASN A 454 17.57 50.76 -8.53
C ASN A 454 17.39 49.24 -8.31
N GLY A 455 16.53 48.59 -9.09
CA GLY A 455 16.25 47.16 -9.00
C GLY A 455 15.30 46.75 -7.88
N LYS A 456 14.57 47.70 -7.29
CA LYS A 456 13.55 47.46 -6.25
C LYS A 456 12.17 47.28 -6.84
N VAL A 457 11.32 46.52 -6.16
CA VAL A 457 9.97 46.20 -6.64
C VAL A 457 9.07 47.44 -6.59
N ILE A 458 8.36 47.72 -7.69
CA ILE A 458 7.39 48.82 -7.79
C ILE A 458 6.08 48.39 -7.12
N TYR A 459 5.59 49.23 -6.20
CA TYR A 459 4.31 49.01 -5.51
C TYR A 459 3.30 50.07 -5.92
N ASN A 460 2.24 49.67 -6.63
CA ASN A 460 1.07 50.53 -6.86
C ASN A 460 0.16 50.49 -5.63
N ASP A 461 -0.35 51.65 -5.20
CA ASP A 461 -1.10 51.75 -3.94
C ASP A 461 -2.37 50.89 -3.98
N HIS A 462 -2.39 49.90 -3.07
CA HIS A 462 -3.50 49.00 -2.67
C HIS A 462 -3.55 47.58 -3.27
N ARG A 463 -2.60 47.15 -4.12
CA ARG A 463 -2.57 45.75 -4.63
C ARG A 463 -1.28 45.00 -4.31
N ALA A 464 -1.34 43.68 -4.28
CA ALA A 464 -0.17 42.82 -4.08
C ALA A 464 0.88 43.03 -5.21
N PRO A 465 2.19 42.91 -4.92
CA PRO A 465 3.22 43.05 -5.94
C PRO A 465 3.07 41.95 -7.02
N PRO A 466 3.31 42.24 -8.31
CA PRO A 466 3.06 41.28 -9.40
C PRO A 466 4.10 40.14 -9.50
N LEU A 467 4.85 39.88 -8.44
CA LEU A 467 5.87 38.82 -8.38
C LEU A 467 5.26 37.42 -8.50
N LEU A 468 3.97 37.25 -8.22
CA LEU A 468 3.23 36.00 -8.38
C LEU A 468 3.34 35.42 -9.80
N GLY A 469 3.51 36.27 -10.83
CA GLY A 469 3.70 35.82 -12.22
C GLY A 469 5.11 35.26 -12.50
N LEU A 470 6.15 35.81 -11.86
CA LEU A 470 7.56 35.41 -12.00
C LEU A 470 7.91 34.18 -11.15
N MET A 471 7.30 34.05 -9.97
CA MET A 471 7.61 33.00 -8.98
C MET A 471 7.56 31.57 -9.55
N PRO A 472 6.57 31.16 -10.36
CA PRO A 472 6.57 29.84 -11.00
C PRO A 472 7.84 29.57 -11.81
N GLY A 473 8.34 30.57 -12.54
CA GLY A 473 9.57 30.46 -13.34
C GLY A 473 10.80 30.12 -12.50
N LEU A 474 10.99 30.88 -11.43
CA LEU A 474 12.09 30.67 -10.47
C LEU A 474 11.99 29.29 -9.78
N LEU A 475 10.77 28.82 -9.50
CA LEU A 475 10.55 27.49 -8.93
C LEU A 475 10.92 26.39 -9.92
N TYR A 476 10.48 26.47 -11.18
CA TYR A 476 10.89 25.49 -12.19
C TYR A 476 12.39 25.49 -12.40
N GLN A 477 13.02 26.66 -12.47
CA GLN A 477 14.48 26.77 -12.58
C GLN A 477 15.19 25.99 -11.46
N GLU A 478 14.85 26.25 -10.19
CA GLU A 478 15.49 25.58 -9.06
C GLU A 478 15.21 24.06 -9.02
N ARG A 479 13.98 23.62 -9.35
CA ARG A 479 13.64 22.18 -9.36
C ARG A 479 14.31 21.43 -10.51
N LEU A 480 14.43 22.04 -11.69
CA LEU A 480 15.13 21.46 -12.83
C LEU A 480 16.64 21.32 -12.55
N ILE A 481 17.27 22.34 -11.96
CA ILE A 481 18.68 22.27 -11.54
C ILE A 481 18.91 21.10 -10.58
N ASN A 482 18.08 21.00 -9.53
CA ASN A 482 18.23 19.93 -8.53
C ASN A 482 17.99 18.53 -9.14
N LEU A 483 17.01 18.38 -10.02
CA LEU A 483 16.75 17.11 -10.70
C LEU A 483 17.91 16.71 -11.61
N THR A 484 18.43 17.64 -12.41
CA THR A 484 19.54 17.37 -13.34
C THR A 484 20.82 17.01 -12.60
N LYS A 485 21.15 17.71 -11.50
CA LYS A 485 22.31 17.36 -10.64
C LYS A 485 22.20 15.95 -10.08
N ASN A 486 21.03 15.58 -9.56
CA ASN A 486 20.81 14.24 -8.99
C ASN A 486 20.86 13.13 -10.04
N ILE A 487 20.26 13.34 -11.22
CA ILE A 487 20.32 12.35 -12.33
C ILE A 487 21.76 12.23 -12.86
N GLY A 488 22.48 13.35 -13.01
CA GLY A 488 23.89 13.37 -13.36
C GLY A 488 24.75 12.54 -12.38
N GLY A 489 24.51 12.67 -11.08
CA GLY A 489 25.19 11.87 -10.06
C GLY A 489 24.91 10.36 -10.15
N VAL A 490 23.73 9.94 -10.62
CA VAL A 490 23.45 8.52 -10.90
C VAL A 490 24.26 8.03 -12.09
N LEU A 491 24.35 8.81 -13.17
CA LEU A 491 25.13 8.43 -14.36
C LEU A 491 26.63 8.42 -14.04
N GLU A 492 27.14 9.40 -13.30
CA GLU A 492 28.53 9.44 -12.84
C GLU A 492 28.87 8.17 -12.05
N ARG A 493 28.00 7.76 -11.13
CA ARG A 493 28.17 6.52 -10.38
C ARG A 493 28.10 5.27 -11.28
N ALA A 494 27.27 5.28 -12.33
CA ALA A 494 27.22 4.19 -13.30
C ALA A 494 28.54 4.06 -14.07
N ILE A 495 29.10 5.17 -14.54
CA ILE A 495 30.39 5.23 -15.24
C ILE A 495 31.53 4.72 -14.34
N GLU A 496 31.57 5.13 -13.07
CA GLU A 496 32.56 4.63 -12.10
C GLU A 496 32.52 3.10 -11.97
N VAL A 497 31.32 2.54 -11.82
CA VAL A 497 31.14 1.08 -11.66
C VAL A 497 31.48 0.34 -12.96
N GLU A 498 31.13 0.88 -14.12
CA GLU A 498 31.48 0.31 -15.43
C GLU A 498 32.99 0.30 -15.66
N ARG A 499 33.70 1.39 -15.31
CA ARG A 499 35.18 1.48 -15.40
C ARG A 499 35.87 0.44 -14.51
N VAL A 500 35.38 0.23 -13.29
CA VAL A 500 35.99 -0.71 -12.33
C VAL A 500 35.67 -2.17 -12.68
N ARG A 501 34.50 -2.46 -13.27
CA ARG A 501 33.97 -3.84 -13.44
C ARG A 501 33.76 -4.21 -14.92
N THR A 502 34.85 -4.54 -15.62
CA THR A 502 34.80 -4.89 -17.05
C THR A 502 34.39 -6.34 -17.35
N SER A 503 34.65 -7.30 -16.45
CA SER A 503 34.42 -8.74 -16.68
C SER A 503 33.23 -9.31 -15.87
N LYS A 504 32.49 -10.26 -16.47
CA LYS A 504 31.42 -11.00 -15.79
C LYS A 504 32.03 -12.03 -14.82
N ARG A 505 31.54 -12.07 -13.58
CA ARG A 505 31.99 -13.02 -12.55
C ARG A 505 30.79 -13.60 -11.79
N VAL A 506 31.01 -14.74 -11.14
CA VAL A 506 30.04 -15.33 -10.21
C VAL A 506 30.23 -14.68 -8.84
N TRP A 507 29.15 -14.13 -8.28
CA TRP A 507 29.09 -13.60 -6.93
C TRP A 507 28.37 -14.58 -6.01
N LEU A 508 29.01 -14.93 -4.90
CA LEU A 508 28.48 -15.82 -3.87
C LEU A 508 27.76 -15.03 -2.77
N PRO A 509 26.73 -15.61 -2.12
CA PRO A 509 25.99 -14.94 -1.06
C PRO A 509 26.87 -14.71 0.17
N LYS A 510 27.03 -13.43 0.57
CA LYS A 510 27.81 -13.05 1.76
C LYS A 510 26.98 -13.00 3.05
N GLY A 511 25.65 -13.15 2.97
CA GLY A 511 24.73 -12.69 4.01
C GLY A 511 23.78 -13.72 4.64
N LEU A 512 24.07 -15.03 4.65
CA LEU A 512 23.15 -16.04 5.22
C LEU A 512 22.77 -15.76 6.70
N GLN A 513 23.66 -15.13 7.48
CA GLN A 513 23.39 -14.70 8.86
C GLN A 513 22.27 -13.64 8.94
N HIS A 514 22.09 -12.83 7.89
CA HIS A 514 21.07 -11.80 7.83
C HIS A 514 19.64 -12.35 7.64
N ILE A 515 19.48 -13.61 7.23
CA ILE A 515 18.16 -14.25 7.07
C ILE A 515 17.43 -14.33 8.42
N PHE A 516 18.16 -14.69 9.49
CA PHE A 516 17.59 -14.79 10.83
C PHE A 516 17.21 -13.42 11.39
N THR A 517 18.00 -12.38 11.12
CA THR A 517 17.67 -11.01 11.52
C THR A 517 16.52 -10.42 10.69
N LEU A 518 16.42 -10.77 9.41
CA LEU A 518 15.37 -10.29 8.50
C LEU A 518 13.99 -10.91 8.81
N GLY A 519 13.95 -12.15 9.32
CA GLY A 519 12.73 -12.79 9.80
C GLY A 519 12.25 -12.30 11.17
N LEU A 520 13.12 -11.65 11.95
CA LEU A 520 12.87 -11.17 13.31
C LEU A 520 12.83 -9.63 13.43
N SER A 521 13.26 -8.89 12.41
CA SER A 521 13.26 -7.43 12.42
C SER A 521 11.84 -6.87 12.38
N GLN A 522 11.58 -5.85 13.22
CA GLN A 522 10.34 -5.08 13.17
C GLN A 522 10.26 -4.20 11.91
N ASP A 523 11.40 -3.93 11.27
CA ASP A 523 11.47 -3.34 9.95
C ASP A 523 11.17 -4.43 8.91
N ALA A 524 10.04 -4.24 8.24
CA ALA A 524 9.35 -5.28 7.48
C ALA A 524 10.24 -5.95 6.41
N PRO A 525 10.40 -7.29 6.42
CA PRO A 525 10.81 -8.01 5.23
C PRO A 525 9.76 -7.87 4.13
N PRO A 526 10.17 -7.83 2.85
CA PRO A 526 9.21 -7.76 1.77
C PRO A 526 8.38 -9.03 1.65
N SER A 527 7.10 -8.87 1.30
CA SER A 527 6.18 -9.97 1.10
C SER A 527 6.67 -10.90 0.00
N THR A 528 6.67 -12.20 0.27
CA THR A 528 7.14 -13.21 -0.68
C THR A 528 6.15 -13.52 -1.80
N ILE A 529 5.00 -12.83 -1.86
CA ILE A 529 4.01 -12.91 -2.93
C ILE A 529 4.09 -11.60 -3.74
N PRO A 530 4.55 -11.64 -5.00
CA PRO A 530 4.54 -10.49 -5.89
C PRO A 530 3.13 -9.89 -5.96
N ASN A 531 3.03 -8.57 -5.85
CA ASN A 531 1.78 -7.78 -5.95
C ASN A 531 0.75 -7.95 -4.80
N SER A 532 1.08 -8.64 -3.71
CA SER A 532 0.24 -8.68 -2.48
C SER A 532 0.36 -7.43 -1.59
N ASN A 533 1.17 -6.47 -2.02
CA ASN A 533 1.66 -5.32 -1.25
C ASN A 533 0.57 -4.43 -0.62
N ASP A 534 -0.66 -4.43 -1.15
CA ASP A 534 -1.71 -3.48 -0.71
C ASP A 534 -2.70 -4.05 0.31
N LEU A 535 -3.06 -5.34 0.25
CA LEU A 535 -4.15 -5.87 1.08
C LEU A 535 -3.66 -6.32 2.46
N THR A 536 -2.42 -6.79 2.57
CA THR A 536 -1.87 -7.34 3.82
C THR A 536 -1.02 -6.31 4.58
N ARG A 537 -0.41 -5.32 3.87
CA ARG A 537 0.34 -4.22 4.49
C ARG A 537 -0.58 -3.28 5.28
N THR A 538 -1.78 -3.02 4.75
CA THR A 538 -2.81 -2.26 5.44
C THR A 538 -3.01 -2.83 6.84
N MET A 539 -3.26 -4.13 7.01
CA MET A 539 -3.51 -4.72 8.33
C MET A 539 -2.37 -4.55 9.37
N SER A 540 -1.09 -4.52 8.97
CA SER A 540 0.03 -4.23 9.91
C SER A 540 0.28 -2.76 10.21
N VAL A 541 0.13 -1.88 9.22
CA VAL A 541 0.35 -0.44 9.42
C VAL A 541 -0.81 0.13 10.23
N ILE A 542 -2.00 -0.40 10.00
CA ILE A 542 -3.25 -0.12 10.71
C ILE A 542 -3.25 -0.58 12.17
N SER A 543 -2.57 -1.69 12.50
CA SER A 543 -2.54 -2.22 13.88
C SER A 543 -1.60 -1.46 14.82
N LYS A 544 -0.79 -0.52 14.34
CA LYS A 544 0.10 0.30 15.18
C LYS A 544 0.05 1.80 14.85
N PRO A 545 -0.99 2.54 15.27
CA PRO A 545 -0.94 4.00 15.26
C PRO A 545 -0.22 4.60 16.48
N GLU A 546 0.37 3.80 17.38
CA GLU A 546 1.20 4.32 18.47
C GLU A 546 2.39 3.37 18.71
N LYS A 547 3.61 3.91 18.84
CA LYS A 547 4.72 3.25 19.54
C LYS A 547 4.32 3.04 21.01
N LYS A 548 3.44 2.09 21.31
CA LYS A 548 3.15 1.68 22.68
C LYS A 548 4.35 0.90 23.18
N ARG A 549 5.12 1.54 24.07
CA ARG A 549 6.22 0.93 24.83
C ARG A 549 5.81 -0.47 25.27
N GLY A 550 6.49 -1.49 24.74
CA GLY A 550 6.36 -2.84 25.25
C GLY A 550 6.69 -2.86 26.74
N LEU A 551 5.97 -3.67 27.52
CA LEU A 551 6.17 -3.86 28.96
C LEU A 551 7.64 -4.12 29.36
N PHE A 552 8.45 -4.60 28.41
CA PHE A 552 9.84 -5.01 28.59
C PHE A 552 10.84 -4.19 27.75
N SER A 553 10.47 -3.02 27.23
CA SER A 553 11.46 -2.11 26.65
C SER A 553 12.39 -1.63 27.76
N LYS A 554 13.54 -2.29 27.87
CA LYS A 554 14.65 -1.93 28.75
C LYS A 554 14.96 -0.47 28.44
N LYS A 555 14.81 0.42 29.44
CA LYS A 555 15.35 1.78 29.36
C LYS A 555 16.80 1.64 28.87
N ARG A 556 17.09 2.10 27.64
CA ARG A 556 18.46 2.47 27.30
C ARG A 556 18.83 3.48 28.38
N LYS A 557 19.86 3.17 29.18
CA LYS A 557 20.44 4.16 30.08
C LYS A 557 20.86 5.32 29.17
N GLU A 558 20.14 6.43 29.23
CA GLU A 558 20.65 7.71 28.76
C GLU A 558 21.98 7.89 29.50
N LYS A 559 23.07 7.85 28.73
CA LYS A 559 24.25 8.60 29.15
C LYS A 559 23.79 10.05 29.08
N GLU A 560 23.85 10.73 30.21
CA GLU A 560 23.78 12.19 30.24
C GLU A 560 24.96 12.67 29.38
N ASP A 561 24.69 12.94 28.10
CA ASP A 561 25.62 13.73 27.30
C ASP A 561 25.57 15.17 27.84
N PRO A 562 26.73 15.84 27.99
CA PRO A 562 26.78 17.15 28.58
C PRO A 562 26.03 18.15 27.70
N GLU A 563 25.46 19.16 28.35
CA GLU A 563 24.69 20.26 27.77
C GLU A 563 25.25 20.74 26.40
N GLY A 564 24.46 20.61 25.32
CA GLY A 564 24.79 21.25 24.05
C GLY A 564 24.02 20.80 22.80
N ALA A 565 23.85 19.49 22.56
CA ALA A 565 23.29 19.00 21.30
C ALA A 565 22.14 18.02 21.51
N ARG A 566 20.93 18.54 21.75
CA ARG A 566 19.72 17.70 21.68
C ARG A 566 19.44 17.37 20.21
N THR A 567 19.62 16.11 19.85
CA THR A 567 19.27 15.54 18.54
C THR A 567 17.82 15.86 18.18
N THR A 568 17.52 16.18 16.91
CA THR A 568 16.17 16.54 16.43
C THR A 568 15.15 15.45 16.76
N ALA A 569 15.55 14.19 16.64
CA ALA A 569 14.72 13.05 17.02
C ALA A 569 14.30 13.05 18.49
N ALA A 570 15.18 13.49 19.41
CA ALA A 570 14.89 13.56 20.84
C ALA A 570 13.93 14.72 21.16
N ILE A 571 14.08 15.85 20.47
CA ILE A 571 13.16 16.99 20.59
C ILE A 571 11.77 16.58 20.12
N LEU A 572 11.66 15.93 18.95
CA LEU A 572 10.38 15.43 18.43
C LEU A 572 9.73 14.42 19.40
N GLU A 573 10.50 13.46 19.92
CA GLU A 573 9.99 12.49 20.90
C GLU A 573 9.49 13.17 22.19
N SER A 574 10.11 14.27 22.60
CA SER A 574 9.66 15.05 23.75
C SER A 574 8.32 15.78 23.51
N MET A 575 8.05 16.20 22.27
CA MET A 575 6.80 16.85 21.86
C MET A 575 5.64 15.86 21.73
N GLU A 576 5.93 14.63 21.30
CA GLU A 576 4.94 13.54 21.23
C GLU A 576 4.49 13.05 22.62
N GLN A 577 5.33 13.24 23.65
CA GLN A 577 5.04 12.76 25.00
C GLN A 577 4.17 13.77 25.78
N PRO A 578 2.95 13.39 26.19
CA PRO A 578 2.15 14.26 27.05
C PRO A 578 2.84 14.39 28.42
N THR A 579 3.01 15.62 28.90
CA THR A 579 3.61 15.96 30.22
C THR A 579 2.75 15.53 31.42
N SER A 580 1.70 14.74 31.18
CA SER A 580 0.70 14.33 32.17
C SER A 580 1.19 13.28 33.18
N ARG A 581 0.37 13.03 34.21
CA ARG A 581 0.60 12.05 35.28
C ARG A 581 0.97 10.67 34.73
N ARG A 582 2.15 10.16 35.12
CA ARG A 582 2.57 8.78 34.80
C ARG A 582 1.63 7.75 35.43
N ARG A 583 1.09 6.85 34.61
CA ARG A 583 0.21 5.74 35.04
C ARG A 583 0.98 4.71 35.89
N SER A 584 0.32 4.06 36.85
CA SER A 584 0.95 3.03 37.71
C SER A 584 1.28 1.76 36.92
N LYS A 585 2.30 0.99 37.34
CA LYS A 585 2.71 -0.25 36.66
C LYS A 585 1.58 -1.30 36.59
N SER A 586 0.78 -1.45 37.64
CA SER A 586 -0.37 -2.35 37.66
C SER A 586 -1.43 -1.95 36.64
N SER A 587 -1.71 -0.65 36.51
CA SER A 587 -2.65 -0.16 35.49
C SER A 587 -2.15 -0.39 34.06
N LEU A 588 -0.83 -0.32 33.83
CA LEU A 588 -0.22 -0.63 32.53
C LEU A 588 -0.35 -2.11 32.18
N ILE A 589 -0.10 -3.01 33.15
CA ILE A 589 -0.28 -4.46 32.96
C ILE A 589 -1.75 -4.79 32.68
N PHE A 590 -2.68 -4.22 33.46
CA PHE A 590 -4.11 -4.40 33.27
C PHE A 590 -4.58 -3.90 31.90
N LEU A 591 -4.15 -2.70 31.49
CA LEU A 591 -4.42 -2.17 30.16
C LEU A 591 -3.79 -3.02 29.05
N ALA A 592 -2.60 -3.58 29.27
CA ALA A 592 -1.98 -4.47 28.30
C ALA A 592 -2.76 -5.78 28.13
N LEU A 593 -3.27 -6.34 29.23
CA LEU A 593 -4.09 -7.55 29.20
C LEU A 593 -5.47 -7.29 28.55
N ILE A 594 -6.10 -6.17 28.86
CA ILE A 594 -7.33 -5.75 28.17
C ILE A 594 -7.04 -5.56 26.67
N ASN A 595 -6.02 -4.77 26.32
CA ASN A 595 -5.66 -4.54 24.91
C ASN A 595 -5.26 -5.83 24.18
N PHE A 596 -4.74 -6.84 24.89
CA PHE A 596 -4.45 -8.14 24.29
C PHE A 596 -5.71 -8.80 23.73
N PHE A 597 -6.85 -8.69 24.41
CA PHE A 597 -8.14 -9.26 23.97
C PHE A 597 -8.99 -8.28 23.18
N THR A 598 -9.04 -7.01 23.58
CA THR A 598 -9.92 -5.98 22.99
C THR A 598 -9.28 -5.19 21.86
N GLY A 599 -7.98 -5.35 21.63
CA GLY A 599 -7.31 -4.78 20.47
C GLY A 599 -7.89 -5.33 19.17
N VAL A 600 -7.64 -4.66 18.05
CA VAL A 600 -8.13 -5.07 16.72
C VAL A 600 -7.74 -6.52 16.41
N GLU A 601 -6.49 -6.88 16.72
CA GLU A 601 -5.95 -8.23 16.57
C GLU A 601 -6.70 -9.26 17.43
N GLY A 602 -6.95 -8.92 18.69
CA GLY A 602 -7.60 -9.80 19.67
C GLY A 602 -9.08 -10.01 19.37
N LEU A 603 -9.79 -8.95 18.94
CA LEU A 603 -11.19 -9.04 18.57
C LEU A 603 -11.39 -9.84 17.28
N HIS A 604 -10.51 -9.65 16.28
CA HIS A 604 -10.51 -10.48 15.08
C HIS A 604 -10.23 -11.95 15.42
N ALA A 605 -9.24 -12.23 16.26
CA ALA A 605 -8.93 -13.59 16.71
C ALA A 605 -10.09 -14.23 17.49
N LEU A 606 -10.79 -13.47 18.33
CA LEU A 606 -11.97 -13.94 19.06
C LEU A 606 -13.12 -14.27 18.10
N ARG A 607 -13.38 -13.43 17.09
CA ARG A 607 -14.36 -13.72 16.04
C ARG A 607 -14.00 -14.98 15.27
N ALA A 608 -12.74 -15.12 14.85
CA ALA A 608 -12.27 -16.31 14.14
C ALA A 608 -12.46 -17.57 15.00
N LEU A 609 -12.17 -17.49 16.30
CA LEU A 609 -12.39 -18.58 17.25
C LEU A 609 -13.88 -18.96 17.37
N VAL A 610 -14.75 -17.99 17.62
CA VAL A 610 -16.21 -18.22 17.75
C VAL A 610 -16.78 -18.82 16.46
N LEU A 611 -16.37 -18.29 15.32
CA LEU A 611 -16.77 -18.79 14.00
C LEU A 611 -16.32 -20.24 13.77
N THR A 612 -15.07 -20.54 14.13
CA THR A 612 -14.49 -21.88 13.97
C THR A 612 -15.20 -22.89 14.87
N ILE A 613 -15.45 -22.53 16.14
CA ILE A 613 -16.22 -23.36 17.07
C ILE A 613 -17.63 -23.60 16.52
N ALA A 614 -18.35 -22.56 16.11
CA ALA A 614 -19.72 -22.67 15.62
C ALA A 614 -19.85 -23.60 14.41
N LEU A 615 -18.91 -23.55 13.47
CA LEU A 615 -18.91 -24.40 12.28
C LEU A 615 -18.33 -25.80 12.52
N ALA A 616 -17.58 -26.02 13.60
CA ALA A 616 -17.01 -27.32 13.94
C ALA A 616 -17.90 -28.16 14.87
N VAL A 617 -18.74 -27.55 15.70
CA VAL A 617 -19.65 -28.29 16.61
C VAL A 617 -20.49 -29.35 15.87
N PRO A 618 -21.09 -29.06 14.68
CA PRO A 618 -21.83 -30.09 13.94
C PRO A 618 -21.01 -31.32 13.54
N ALA A 619 -19.68 -31.22 13.43
CA ALA A 619 -18.80 -32.34 13.12
C ALA A 619 -18.64 -33.31 14.31
N VAL A 620 -18.85 -32.82 15.53
CA VAL A 620 -18.51 -33.53 16.79
C VAL A 620 -19.77 -33.83 17.63
N MET A 621 -20.96 -33.68 17.04
CA MET A 621 -22.23 -34.14 17.63
C MET A 621 -22.69 -35.43 16.94
N PRO A 622 -23.01 -36.52 17.68
CA PRO A 622 -23.44 -37.79 17.09
C PRO A 622 -24.66 -37.68 16.15
N SER A 623 -25.56 -36.74 16.41
CA SER A 623 -26.75 -36.52 15.57
C SER A 623 -26.47 -35.84 14.22
N SER A 624 -25.34 -35.12 14.08
CA SER A 624 -25.02 -34.33 12.88
C SER A 624 -23.68 -34.68 12.22
N ALA A 625 -22.82 -35.46 12.89
CA ALA A 625 -21.50 -35.84 12.37
C ALA A 625 -21.59 -36.49 10.99
N GLY A 626 -22.47 -37.48 10.82
CA GLY A 626 -22.66 -38.15 9.52
C GLY A 626 -23.03 -37.18 8.39
N PHE A 627 -23.91 -36.21 8.66
CA PHE A 627 -24.26 -35.16 7.69
C PHE A 627 -23.04 -34.27 7.34
N TYR A 628 -22.26 -33.87 8.36
CA TYR A 628 -21.10 -33.01 8.18
C TYR A 628 -20.04 -33.63 7.26
N TYR A 629 -19.69 -34.91 7.46
CA TYR A 629 -18.69 -35.58 6.61
C TYR A 629 -19.23 -35.99 5.25
N ARG A 630 -20.52 -36.33 5.15
CA ARG A 630 -21.16 -36.62 3.87
C ARG A 630 -21.17 -35.41 2.94
N GLU A 631 -21.52 -34.24 3.46
CA GLU A 631 -21.56 -32.99 2.69
C GLU A 631 -20.24 -32.21 2.71
N LYS A 632 -19.15 -32.79 3.22
CA LYS A 632 -17.81 -32.17 3.30
C LYS A 632 -17.82 -30.77 3.97
N GLY A 633 -18.51 -30.66 5.11
CA GLY A 633 -18.69 -29.43 5.89
C GLY A 633 -17.40 -28.72 6.32
N LEU A 634 -16.26 -29.43 6.33
CA LEU A 634 -14.91 -28.86 6.56
C LEU A 634 -14.65 -27.65 5.65
N TRP A 635 -15.13 -27.70 4.40
CA TRP A 635 -14.93 -26.60 3.47
C TRP A 635 -15.71 -25.35 3.86
N ALA A 636 -16.93 -25.46 4.41
CA ALA A 636 -17.64 -24.29 4.89
C ALA A 636 -16.84 -23.56 6.00
N LEU A 637 -16.18 -24.33 6.88
CA LEU A 637 -15.32 -23.82 7.95
C LEU A 637 -14.09 -23.09 7.40
N ILE A 638 -13.32 -23.73 6.50
CA ILE A 638 -12.13 -23.12 5.87
C ILE A 638 -12.53 -21.83 5.15
N MET A 639 -13.64 -21.85 4.39
CA MET A 639 -14.10 -20.68 3.64
C MET A 639 -14.52 -19.53 4.55
N ALA A 640 -15.16 -19.83 5.68
CA ALA A 640 -15.56 -18.82 6.66
C ALA A 640 -14.33 -18.15 7.32
N GLN A 641 -13.32 -18.92 7.72
CA GLN A 641 -12.08 -18.39 8.29
C GLN A 641 -11.27 -17.56 7.29
N MET A 642 -11.23 -17.96 6.02
CA MET A 642 -10.50 -17.25 4.97
C MET A 642 -11.21 -15.98 4.49
N ALA A 643 -12.54 -15.93 4.63
CA ALA A 643 -13.35 -14.76 4.29
C ALA A 643 -13.41 -13.71 5.41
N LEU A 644 -13.20 -14.11 6.67
CA LEU A 644 -13.23 -13.19 7.79
C LEU A 644 -12.07 -12.20 7.70
N GLU A 645 -12.39 -10.91 7.67
CA GLU A 645 -11.43 -9.80 7.71
C GLU A 645 -11.67 -8.95 8.96
N PRO A 646 -10.69 -8.15 9.44
CA PRO A 646 -10.85 -7.30 10.63
C PRO A 646 -11.85 -6.15 10.45
N TYR A 647 -11.91 -5.54 9.26
CA TYR A 647 -12.73 -4.36 8.94
C TYR A 647 -13.89 -4.71 8.02
N MET A 648 -15.04 -4.08 8.26
CA MET A 648 -16.29 -4.38 7.53
C MET A 648 -16.20 -4.03 6.04
N SER A 649 -15.52 -2.95 5.65
CA SER A 649 -15.34 -2.56 4.25
C SER A 649 -14.60 -3.62 3.42
N ASP A 650 -13.52 -4.19 3.97
CA ASP A 650 -12.75 -5.25 3.33
C ASP A 650 -13.50 -6.58 3.36
N PHE A 651 -14.24 -6.84 4.44
CA PHE A 651 -15.08 -8.03 4.57
C PHE A 651 -16.21 -8.07 3.52
N THR A 652 -17.01 -7.01 3.39
CA THR A 652 -18.14 -6.96 2.44
C THR A 652 -17.68 -7.03 0.99
N SER A 653 -16.70 -6.19 0.62
CA SER A 653 -16.12 -6.22 -0.73
C SER A 653 -15.46 -7.59 -1.02
N GLY A 654 -14.80 -8.15 -0.01
CA GLY A 654 -14.22 -9.48 -0.06
C GLY A 654 -15.24 -10.58 -0.30
N ILE A 655 -16.38 -10.59 0.37
CA ILE A 655 -17.45 -11.58 0.17
C ILE A 655 -18.02 -11.48 -1.24
N LEU A 656 -18.31 -10.26 -1.72
CA LEU A 656 -18.86 -10.06 -3.06
C LEU A 656 -17.93 -10.63 -4.13
N ILE A 657 -16.65 -10.25 -4.08
CA ILE A 657 -15.63 -10.70 -5.03
C ILE A 657 -15.41 -12.22 -4.94
N ARG A 658 -15.36 -12.78 -3.74
CA ARG A 658 -15.19 -14.22 -3.51
C ARG A 658 -16.40 -15.04 -3.99
N THR A 659 -17.60 -14.52 -3.83
CA THR A 659 -18.85 -15.16 -4.31
C THR A 659 -18.86 -15.20 -5.83
N LEU A 660 -18.59 -14.08 -6.49
CA LEU A 660 -18.49 -14.01 -7.96
C LEU A 660 -17.39 -14.93 -8.49
N GLY A 661 -16.21 -14.94 -7.86
CA GLY A 661 -15.11 -15.83 -8.21
C GLY A 661 -15.47 -17.32 -8.06
N THR A 662 -16.20 -17.69 -7.01
CA THR A 662 -16.65 -19.08 -6.78
C THR A 662 -17.65 -19.52 -7.86
N VAL A 663 -18.63 -18.69 -8.19
CA VAL A 663 -19.62 -19.01 -9.24
C VAL A 663 -18.93 -19.15 -10.61
N ALA A 664 -18.11 -18.16 -10.99
CA ALA A 664 -17.37 -18.20 -12.25
C ALA A 664 -16.41 -19.40 -12.32
N GLY A 665 -15.69 -19.69 -11.23
CA GLY A 665 -14.76 -20.81 -11.16
C GLY A 665 -15.47 -22.16 -11.22
N GLY A 666 -16.63 -22.28 -10.60
CA GLY A 666 -17.45 -23.47 -10.69
C GLY A 666 -17.99 -23.72 -12.11
N ILE A 667 -18.44 -22.66 -12.81
CA ILE A 667 -18.88 -22.75 -14.22
C ILE A 667 -17.72 -23.19 -15.12
N LEU A 668 -16.54 -22.58 -14.96
CA LEU A 668 -15.34 -22.99 -15.69
C LEU A 668 -14.93 -24.43 -15.38
N GLY A 669 -15.05 -24.86 -14.12
CA GLY A 669 -14.80 -26.24 -13.71
C GLY A 669 -15.75 -27.23 -14.37
N LEU A 670 -17.03 -26.90 -14.48
CA LEU A 670 -18.03 -27.69 -15.22
C LEU A 670 -17.71 -27.77 -16.71
N LEU A 671 -17.36 -26.64 -17.33
CA LEU A 671 -16.98 -26.61 -18.74
C LEU A 671 -15.76 -27.51 -19.00
N CYS A 672 -14.71 -27.40 -18.17
CA CYS A 672 -13.54 -28.25 -18.30
C CYS A 672 -13.88 -29.73 -18.09
N TRP A 673 -14.78 -30.05 -17.15
CA TRP A 673 -15.22 -31.42 -16.90
C TRP A 673 -15.92 -31.98 -18.13
N TYR A 674 -17.04 -31.39 -18.54
CA TYR A 674 -17.84 -31.93 -19.65
C TYR A 674 -17.13 -31.93 -21.00
N ILE A 675 -16.23 -30.97 -21.26
CA ILE A 675 -15.40 -30.99 -22.49
C ILE A 675 -14.40 -32.15 -22.47
N GLY A 676 -13.75 -32.40 -21.32
CA GLY A 676 -12.73 -33.45 -21.23
C GLY A 676 -13.27 -34.85 -20.92
N SER A 677 -14.45 -34.96 -20.31
CA SER A 677 -15.07 -36.23 -19.90
C SER A 677 -16.26 -36.65 -20.77
N GLY A 678 -16.90 -35.72 -21.48
CA GLY A 678 -18.23 -35.95 -22.04
C GLY A 678 -19.20 -36.45 -20.97
N ASN A 679 -19.96 -37.49 -21.30
CA ASN A 679 -20.85 -38.21 -20.37
C ASN A 679 -20.17 -39.39 -19.65
N GLY A 680 -18.87 -39.61 -19.87
CA GLY A 680 -18.13 -40.75 -19.33
C GLY A 680 -17.44 -40.45 -17.98
N PRO A 681 -16.73 -41.44 -17.42
CA PRO A 681 -16.01 -41.31 -16.14
C PRO A 681 -14.76 -40.40 -16.19
N GLY A 682 -14.49 -39.76 -17.34
CA GLY A 682 -13.35 -38.86 -17.59
C GLY A 682 -12.31 -39.47 -18.55
N ASN A 683 -11.90 -38.72 -19.59
CA ASN A 683 -10.74 -39.07 -20.41
C ASN A 683 -9.50 -38.29 -19.90
N PRO A 684 -8.44 -38.96 -19.43
CA PRO A 684 -7.28 -38.27 -18.86
C PRO A 684 -6.58 -37.34 -19.87
N TYR A 685 -6.52 -37.72 -21.15
CA TYR A 685 -5.90 -36.90 -22.19
C TYR A 685 -6.75 -35.69 -22.56
N GLY A 686 -8.07 -35.87 -22.65
CA GLY A 686 -9.02 -34.79 -22.92
C GLY A 686 -9.02 -33.76 -21.79
N LEU A 687 -9.05 -34.23 -20.54
CA LEU A 687 -9.00 -33.38 -19.34
C LEU A 687 -7.64 -32.65 -19.23
N ALA A 688 -6.52 -33.33 -19.50
CA ALA A 688 -5.20 -32.69 -19.51
C ALA A 688 -5.07 -31.58 -20.57
N ALA A 689 -5.66 -31.77 -21.75
CA ALA A 689 -5.62 -30.79 -22.84
C ALA A 689 -6.46 -29.54 -22.52
N ILE A 690 -7.72 -29.71 -22.09
CA ILE A 690 -8.58 -28.56 -21.76
C ILE A 690 -8.08 -27.81 -20.53
N MET A 691 -7.54 -28.53 -19.54
CA MET A 691 -6.95 -27.89 -18.35
C MET A 691 -5.69 -27.10 -18.71
N ALA A 692 -4.88 -27.51 -19.69
CA ALA A 692 -3.73 -26.72 -20.14
C ALA A 692 -4.15 -25.32 -20.62
N VAL A 693 -5.21 -25.25 -21.43
CA VAL A 693 -5.77 -23.98 -21.93
C VAL A 693 -6.34 -23.14 -20.80
N ALA A 694 -7.13 -23.76 -19.90
CA ALA A 694 -7.70 -23.09 -18.75
C ALA A 694 -6.62 -22.53 -17.80
N ILE A 695 -5.55 -23.30 -17.54
CA ILE A 695 -4.43 -22.88 -16.69
C ILE A 695 -3.75 -21.63 -17.25
N ILE A 696 -3.51 -21.55 -18.57
CA ILE A 696 -2.87 -20.39 -19.18
C ILE A 696 -3.73 -19.14 -18.96
N GLY A 697 -5.03 -19.21 -19.25
CA GLY A 697 -5.95 -18.09 -19.04
C GLY A 697 -6.06 -17.67 -17.57
N MET A 698 -6.11 -18.65 -16.66
CA MET A 698 -6.20 -18.38 -15.23
C MET A 698 -4.89 -17.86 -14.63
N MET A 699 -3.75 -18.34 -15.12
CA MET A 699 -2.45 -17.86 -14.69
C MET A 699 -2.18 -16.45 -15.23
N TRP A 700 -2.65 -16.12 -16.43
CA TRP A 700 -2.64 -14.76 -16.94
C TRP A 700 -3.36 -13.81 -15.98
N TRP A 701 -4.60 -14.15 -15.61
CA TRP A 701 -5.36 -13.38 -14.63
C TRP A 701 -4.61 -13.27 -13.29
N ARG A 702 -4.06 -14.38 -12.78
CA ARG A 702 -3.33 -14.39 -11.49
C ARG A 702 -2.08 -13.52 -11.49
N LEU A 703 -1.35 -13.43 -12.60
CA LEU A 703 -0.09 -12.69 -12.69
C LEU A 703 -0.30 -11.20 -12.98
N PHE A 704 -1.25 -10.87 -13.84
CA PHE A 704 -1.38 -9.54 -14.44
C PHE A 704 -2.63 -8.77 -14.01
N ALA A 705 -3.62 -9.40 -13.38
CA ALA A 705 -4.77 -8.66 -12.87
C ALA A 705 -4.38 -7.72 -11.71
N PRO A 706 -5.09 -6.59 -11.54
CA PRO A 706 -4.88 -5.69 -10.42
C PRO A 706 -4.92 -6.42 -9.06
N PRO A 707 -4.10 -6.00 -8.07
CA PRO A 707 -4.03 -6.63 -6.75
C PRO A 707 -5.40 -6.85 -6.07
N GLN A 708 -6.35 -5.95 -6.33
CA GLN A 708 -7.71 -6.00 -5.80
C GLN A 708 -8.49 -7.26 -6.21
N HIS A 709 -8.18 -7.83 -7.38
CA HIS A 709 -8.86 -9.00 -7.92
C HIS A 709 -8.12 -10.32 -7.65
N MET A 710 -6.98 -10.29 -6.95
CA MET A 710 -6.16 -11.49 -6.70
C MET A 710 -6.89 -12.53 -5.87
N ALA A 711 -7.59 -12.10 -4.80
CA ALA A 711 -8.40 -13.01 -3.99
C ALA A 711 -9.50 -13.68 -4.83
N ALA A 712 -10.11 -12.93 -5.76
CA ALA A 712 -11.07 -13.47 -6.72
C ALA A 712 -10.43 -14.54 -7.60
N GLY A 713 -9.24 -14.25 -8.15
CA GLY A 713 -8.51 -15.16 -9.03
C GLY A 713 -8.16 -16.48 -8.34
N ILE A 714 -7.65 -16.44 -7.10
CA ILE A 714 -7.32 -17.64 -6.31
C ILE A 714 -8.58 -18.46 -6.02
N MET A 715 -9.69 -17.79 -5.71
CA MET A 715 -10.96 -18.45 -5.39
C MET A 715 -11.60 -19.08 -6.62
N LEU A 716 -11.51 -18.40 -7.76
CA LEU A 716 -11.96 -18.87 -9.05
C LEU A 716 -11.17 -20.14 -9.44
N THR A 717 -9.84 -20.11 -9.38
CA THR A 717 -9.02 -21.28 -9.71
C THR A 717 -9.21 -22.41 -8.72
N SER A 718 -9.30 -22.12 -7.42
CA SER A 718 -9.55 -23.14 -6.40
C SER A 718 -10.89 -23.85 -6.62
N THR A 719 -11.93 -23.11 -6.99
CA THR A 719 -13.25 -23.71 -7.21
C THR A 719 -13.28 -24.52 -8.51
N MET A 720 -12.65 -24.01 -9.58
CA MET A 720 -12.47 -24.75 -10.84
C MET A 720 -11.77 -26.10 -10.60
N TYR A 721 -10.64 -26.09 -9.89
CA TYR A 721 -9.89 -27.30 -9.56
C TYR A 721 -10.64 -28.25 -8.65
N MET A 722 -11.43 -27.74 -7.71
CA MET A 722 -12.27 -28.60 -6.88
C MET A 722 -13.33 -29.33 -7.69
N VAL A 723 -14.11 -28.62 -8.50
CA VAL A 723 -15.18 -29.25 -9.30
C VAL A 723 -14.59 -30.31 -10.22
N MET A 724 -13.48 -29.99 -10.89
CA MET A 724 -12.76 -30.91 -11.76
C MET A 724 -12.18 -32.12 -10.99
N SER A 725 -11.38 -31.86 -9.95
CA SER A 725 -10.64 -32.92 -9.27
C SER A 725 -11.53 -33.82 -8.43
N TYR A 726 -12.57 -33.32 -7.76
CA TYR A 726 -13.49 -34.19 -7.04
C TYR A 726 -14.28 -35.08 -8.00
N SER A 727 -14.68 -34.54 -9.15
CA SER A 727 -15.35 -35.34 -10.20
C SER A 727 -14.46 -36.50 -10.70
N TRP A 728 -13.15 -36.26 -10.85
CA TRP A 728 -12.19 -37.31 -11.21
C TRP A 728 -11.91 -38.30 -10.08
N VAL A 729 -11.73 -37.79 -8.86
CA VAL A 729 -11.39 -38.61 -7.69
C VAL A 729 -12.57 -39.51 -7.31
N ASP A 730 -13.81 -39.03 -7.35
CA ASP A 730 -15.00 -39.81 -7.01
C ASP A 730 -15.20 -41.01 -7.95
N THR A 731 -14.76 -40.92 -9.22
CA THR A 731 -14.83 -42.03 -10.18
C THR A 731 -13.69 -43.05 -10.02
N HIS A 732 -12.55 -42.66 -9.43
CA HIS A 732 -11.34 -43.49 -9.36
C HIS A 732 -10.97 -43.99 -7.96
N ILE A 733 -11.35 -43.27 -6.91
CA ILE A 733 -11.11 -43.61 -5.50
C ILE A 733 -12.41 -43.39 -4.71
N PRO A 734 -13.31 -44.39 -4.63
CA PRO A 734 -14.57 -44.26 -3.90
C PRO A 734 -14.32 -44.03 -2.41
N SER A 735 -14.94 -43.00 -1.84
CA SER A 735 -14.78 -42.58 -0.45
C SER A 735 -16.13 -42.42 0.25
N TYR A 736 -16.14 -42.33 1.58
CA TYR A 736 -17.37 -42.05 2.33
C TYR A 736 -17.87 -40.63 2.03
N GLY A 737 -19.14 -40.54 1.59
CA GLY A 737 -19.76 -39.27 1.20
C GLY A 737 -19.22 -38.72 -0.11
N ASN A 738 -19.33 -39.48 -1.21
CA ASN A 738 -18.98 -39.01 -2.54
C ASN A 738 -19.96 -37.88 -2.98
N PRO A 739 -19.50 -36.65 -3.21
CA PRO A 739 -20.34 -35.53 -3.65
C PRO A 739 -20.95 -35.71 -5.05
N GLY A 740 -20.46 -36.66 -5.85
CA GLY A 740 -20.98 -36.96 -7.19
C GLY A 740 -20.04 -36.43 -8.27
N VAL A 741 -20.59 -36.17 -9.47
CA VAL A 741 -19.77 -35.83 -10.65
C VAL A 741 -20.31 -34.58 -11.33
N GLY A 742 -19.44 -33.68 -11.77
CA GLY A 742 -19.80 -32.47 -12.50
C GLY A 742 -20.74 -31.55 -11.72
N TYR A 743 -21.98 -31.42 -12.19
CA TYR A 743 -22.98 -30.48 -11.65
C TYR A 743 -23.28 -30.70 -10.15
N GLU A 744 -23.32 -31.95 -9.70
CA GLU A 744 -23.55 -32.28 -8.29
C GLU A 744 -22.46 -31.70 -7.37
N VAL A 745 -21.20 -31.77 -7.80
CA VAL A 745 -20.07 -31.17 -7.06
C VAL A 745 -20.17 -29.66 -7.06
N PHE A 746 -20.56 -29.06 -8.19
CA PHE A 746 -20.67 -27.62 -8.37
C PHE A 746 -21.68 -26.96 -7.42
N TRP A 747 -22.93 -27.43 -7.41
CA TRP A 747 -23.97 -26.77 -6.59
C TRP A 747 -23.70 -26.97 -5.09
N ARG A 748 -23.25 -28.18 -4.68
CA ARG A 748 -22.87 -28.46 -3.29
C ARG A 748 -21.75 -27.55 -2.82
N ARG A 749 -20.77 -27.30 -3.69
CA ARG A 749 -19.66 -26.39 -3.40
C ARG A 749 -20.14 -24.95 -3.20
N ILE A 750 -21.00 -24.43 -4.08
CA ILE A 750 -21.56 -23.08 -3.92
C ILE A 750 -22.31 -22.97 -2.59
N LEU A 751 -23.13 -23.96 -2.27
CA LEU A 751 -23.91 -23.97 -1.03
C LEU A 751 -23.00 -23.92 0.21
N LEU A 752 -21.94 -24.72 0.28
CA LEU A 752 -20.99 -24.70 1.40
C LEU A 752 -20.29 -23.34 1.55
N VAL A 753 -19.95 -22.69 0.44
CA VAL A 753 -19.33 -21.36 0.44
C VAL A 753 -20.31 -20.31 0.98
N LEU A 754 -21.57 -20.36 0.53
CA LEU A 754 -22.62 -19.45 1.03
C LEU A 754 -22.93 -19.66 2.51
N ILE A 755 -22.94 -20.91 3.00
CA ILE A 755 -23.10 -21.22 4.42
C ILE A 755 -21.92 -20.63 5.23
N GLY A 756 -20.68 -20.84 4.77
CA GLY A 756 -19.49 -20.28 5.40
C GLY A 756 -19.53 -18.74 5.46
N PHE A 757 -19.94 -18.08 4.38
CA PHE A 757 -20.09 -16.62 4.35
C PHE A 757 -21.24 -16.14 5.22
N GLY A 758 -22.38 -16.85 5.26
CA GLY A 758 -23.49 -16.53 6.14
C GLY A 758 -23.08 -16.57 7.62
N ALA A 759 -22.35 -17.62 8.03
CA ALA A 759 -21.80 -17.72 9.38
C ALA A 759 -20.79 -16.60 9.67
N ALA A 760 -19.92 -16.27 8.71
CA ALA A 760 -18.96 -15.19 8.86
C ALA A 760 -19.66 -13.83 9.01
N VAL A 761 -20.73 -13.55 8.26
CA VAL A 761 -21.53 -12.31 8.36
C VAL A 761 -22.15 -12.21 9.74
N PHE A 762 -22.73 -13.29 10.26
CA PHE A 762 -23.33 -13.31 11.58
C PHE A 762 -22.32 -12.97 12.68
N VAL A 763 -21.13 -13.57 12.64
CA VAL A 763 -20.06 -13.31 13.62
C VAL A 763 -19.42 -11.93 13.43
N ALA A 764 -19.32 -11.44 12.19
CA ALA A 764 -18.76 -10.11 11.90
C ALA A 764 -19.62 -8.97 12.47
N LEU A 765 -20.94 -9.16 12.57
CA LEU A 765 -21.87 -8.18 13.14
C LEU A 765 -21.82 -8.13 14.68
N LEU A 766 -21.45 -9.23 15.34
CA LEU A 766 -21.40 -9.32 16.80
C LEU A 766 -20.01 -8.91 17.36
N PRO A 767 -19.92 -8.24 18.52
CA PRO A 767 -20.93 -7.42 19.20
C PRO A 767 -21.10 -6.01 18.58
N ARG A 768 -20.08 -5.50 17.87
CA ARG A 768 -20.16 -4.27 17.05
C ARG A 768 -19.25 -4.40 15.83
N PRO A 769 -19.72 -4.09 14.61
CA PRO A 769 -18.88 -4.13 13.43
C PRO A 769 -17.74 -3.10 13.54
N LEU A 770 -16.52 -3.52 13.21
CA LEU A 770 -15.38 -2.61 13.13
C LEU A 770 -15.44 -1.86 11.80
N SER A 771 -15.74 -0.57 11.88
CA SER A 771 -15.86 0.29 10.71
C SER A 771 -14.50 0.63 10.12
N GLY A 772 -14.34 0.44 8.81
CA GLY A 772 -13.15 0.88 8.07
C GLY A 772 -13.10 2.40 8.00
N ASN A 773 -14.24 3.05 7.76
CA ASN A 773 -14.37 4.51 7.73
C ASN A 773 -13.85 5.16 9.05
N ARG A 774 -14.34 4.69 10.20
CA ARG A 774 -13.88 5.20 11.52
C ARG A 774 -12.38 4.98 11.71
N HIS A 775 -11.86 3.87 11.23
CA HIS A 775 -10.45 3.56 11.34
C HIS A 775 -9.58 4.50 10.49
N TYR A 776 -9.90 4.69 9.20
CA TYR A 776 -9.16 5.62 8.34
C TYR A 776 -9.21 7.06 8.85
N ARG A 777 -10.34 7.49 9.43
CA ARG A 777 -10.45 8.79 10.11
C ARG A 777 -9.48 8.95 11.27
N GLN A 778 -9.27 7.90 12.08
CA GLN A 778 -8.28 7.91 13.15
C GLN A 778 -6.86 7.99 12.61
N ILE A 779 -6.55 7.29 11.51
CA ILE A 779 -5.25 7.39 10.85
C ILE A 779 -5.01 8.82 10.36
N LEU A 780 -5.94 9.39 9.59
CA LEU A 780 -5.83 10.75 9.07
C LEU A 780 -5.67 11.79 10.19
N SER A 781 -6.43 11.65 11.27
CA SER A 781 -6.30 12.48 12.46
C SER A 781 -4.92 12.35 13.13
N SER A 782 -4.38 11.13 13.23
CA SER A 782 -3.03 10.90 13.74
C SER A 782 -1.95 11.50 12.82
N GLN A 783 -2.11 11.41 11.50
CA GLN A 783 -1.18 12.05 10.56
C GLN A 783 -1.24 13.57 10.66
N LEU A 784 -2.43 14.15 10.86
CA LEU A 784 -2.58 15.60 11.09
C LEU A 784 -1.90 16.03 12.40
N SER A 785 -1.95 15.22 13.46
CA SER A 785 -1.17 15.45 14.69
C SER A 785 0.34 15.42 14.40
N SER A 786 0.82 14.43 13.64
CA SER A 786 2.24 14.34 13.26
C SER A 786 2.71 15.55 12.42
N VAL A 787 1.86 16.07 11.53
CA VAL A 787 2.13 17.32 10.80
C VAL A 787 2.20 18.50 11.76
N ARG A 788 1.26 18.62 12.70
CA ARG A 788 1.26 19.68 13.73
C ARG A 788 2.54 19.65 14.58
N ASP A 789 2.95 18.47 15.03
CA ASP A 789 4.11 18.32 15.92
C ASP A 789 5.42 18.61 15.17
N ARG A 790 5.52 18.28 13.88
CA ARG A 790 6.65 18.69 13.01
C ARG A 790 6.67 20.19 12.71
N TYR A 791 5.51 20.81 12.56
CA TYR A 791 5.43 22.27 12.45
C TYR A 791 5.93 22.94 13.73
N ALA A 792 5.50 22.45 14.91
CA ALA A 792 6.01 22.92 16.20
C ALA A 792 7.52 22.75 16.33
N LEU A 793 8.05 21.60 15.87
CA LEU A 793 9.49 21.35 15.82
C LEU A 793 10.21 22.39 14.95
N LEU A 794 9.75 22.65 13.73
CA LEU A 794 10.34 23.70 12.89
C LEU A 794 10.35 25.06 13.60
N ILE A 795 9.23 25.47 14.20
CA ILE A 795 9.14 26.75 14.92
C ILE A 795 10.06 26.81 16.15
N SER A 796 10.31 25.69 16.82
CA SER A 796 11.21 25.66 17.98
C SER A 796 12.71 25.71 17.61
N VAL A 797 13.06 25.33 16.37
CA VAL A 797 14.45 25.06 16.00
C VAL A 797 14.93 25.90 14.79
N TRP A 798 14.06 26.60 14.06
CA TRP A 798 14.40 27.28 12.80
C TRP A 798 15.63 28.21 12.88
N ARG A 799 15.89 28.83 14.04
CA ARG A 799 17.05 29.72 14.25
C ARG A 799 18.38 28.98 14.26
N SER A 800 18.42 27.79 14.84
CA SER A 800 19.62 26.95 14.97
C SER A 800 19.26 25.46 14.81
N PRO A 801 19.02 24.98 13.58
CA PRO A 801 18.72 23.57 13.30
C PRO A 801 19.91 22.67 13.67
N PRO A 802 19.70 21.59 14.44
CA PRO A 802 20.67 20.53 14.62
C PRO A 802 21.03 19.87 13.30
N ASP A 803 22.22 19.26 13.25
CA ASP A 803 22.76 18.65 12.04
C ASP A 803 21.88 17.52 11.49
N ASP A 804 21.13 16.81 12.36
CA ASP A 804 20.23 15.71 11.97
C ASP A 804 18.84 16.16 11.50
N PHE A 805 18.55 17.47 11.50
CA PHE A 805 17.20 18.00 11.24
C PHE A 805 16.66 17.57 9.87
N VAL A 806 17.44 17.74 8.82
CA VAL A 806 17.02 17.44 7.43
C VAL A 806 16.73 15.95 7.27
N GLU A 807 17.63 15.10 7.78
CA GLU A 807 17.47 13.65 7.70
C GLU A 807 16.20 13.18 8.43
N VAL A 808 15.94 13.72 9.62
CA VAL A 808 14.75 13.38 10.42
C VAL A 808 13.47 13.82 9.72
N ILE A 809 13.41 15.05 9.21
CA ILE A 809 12.22 15.57 8.52
C ILE A 809 11.94 14.77 7.24
N GLU A 810 12.96 14.51 6.42
CA GLU A 810 12.82 13.73 5.18
C GLU A 810 12.33 12.31 5.48
N LYS A 811 12.90 11.65 6.49
CA LYS A 811 12.49 10.31 6.91
C LYS A 811 11.04 10.27 7.41
N GLN A 812 10.62 11.27 8.20
CA GLN A 812 9.24 11.34 8.69
C GLN A 812 8.25 11.66 7.57
N ALA A 813 8.62 12.55 6.65
CA ALA A 813 7.80 12.92 5.51
C ALA A 813 7.57 11.73 4.57
N THR A 814 8.63 11.00 4.21
CA THR A 814 8.56 9.79 3.39
C THR A 814 7.73 8.69 4.07
N THR A 815 7.94 8.45 5.37
CA THR A 815 7.15 7.46 6.13
C THR A 815 5.65 7.81 6.16
N THR A 816 5.32 9.09 6.34
CA THR A 816 3.94 9.58 6.34
C THR A 816 3.29 9.43 4.97
N GLU A 817 4.01 9.80 3.91
CA GLU A 817 3.54 9.67 2.52
C GLU A 817 3.30 8.20 2.16
N GLU A 818 4.21 7.30 2.55
CA GLU A 818 4.02 5.86 2.37
C GLU A 818 2.76 5.34 3.03
N LEU A 819 2.47 5.80 4.25
CA LEU A 819 1.29 5.41 5.00
C LEU A 819 0.01 5.94 4.31
N LEU A 820 -0.02 7.22 3.93
CA LEU A 820 -1.18 7.85 3.25
C LEU A 820 -1.45 7.23 1.87
N ASN A 821 -0.41 6.89 1.11
CA ASN A 821 -0.53 6.18 -0.15
C ASN A 821 -1.07 4.75 0.05
N SER A 822 -0.64 4.07 1.12
CA SER A 822 -1.10 2.69 1.41
C SER A 822 -2.58 2.58 1.78
N ILE A 823 -3.20 3.67 2.28
CA ILE A 823 -4.62 3.70 2.64
C ILE A 823 -5.53 4.25 1.54
N ALA A 824 -4.97 4.84 0.48
CA ALA A 824 -5.74 5.47 -0.59
C ALA A 824 -6.71 4.49 -1.30
N LEU A 825 -6.22 3.33 -1.74
CA LEU A 825 -7.07 2.29 -2.37
C LEU A 825 -8.04 1.62 -1.37
N PRO A 826 -7.62 1.27 -0.14
CA PRO A 826 -8.53 0.76 0.88
C PRO A 826 -9.68 1.71 1.26
N ILE A 827 -9.46 3.03 1.25
CA ILE A 827 -10.53 4.02 1.47
C ILE A 827 -11.64 3.84 0.44
N LEU A 828 -11.34 3.57 -0.84
CA LEU A 828 -12.37 3.39 -1.87
C LEU A 828 -13.32 2.21 -1.58
N LYS A 829 -12.92 1.26 -0.72
CA LYS A 829 -13.78 0.13 -0.33
C LYS A 829 -14.80 0.51 0.73
N THR A 830 -14.68 1.66 1.41
CA THR A 830 -15.67 2.10 2.40
C THR A 830 -17.04 2.37 1.77
N LYS A 831 -17.11 2.53 0.44
CA LYS A 831 -18.39 2.62 -0.29
C LYS A 831 -19.28 1.38 -0.14
N PHE A 832 -18.69 0.23 0.18
CA PHE A 832 -19.41 -1.03 0.40
C PHE A 832 -19.80 -1.25 1.86
N GLU A 833 -19.46 -0.32 2.75
CA GLU A 833 -19.83 -0.36 4.15
C GLU A 833 -21.15 0.41 4.38
N PHE A 834 -21.98 -0.06 5.31
CA PHE A 834 -23.10 0.74 5.81
C PHE A 834 -22.53 1.92 6.63
N SER A 835 -22.42 3.10 6.00
CA SER A 835 -21.92 4.28 6.69
C SER A 835 -22.91 4.75 7.75
N THR A 836 -22.43 4.86 8.99
CA THR A 836 -23.13 5.52 10.10
C THR A 836 -22.61 6.95 10.34
N SER A 837 -21.70 7.41 9.47
CA SER A 837 -20.94 8.66 9.58
C SER A 837 -21.29 9.58 8.42
N ASN A 838 -21.38 10.88 8.69
CA ASN A 838 -21.61 11.92 7.66
C ASN A 838 -20.41 12.12 6.73
N ILE A 839 -19.25 11.55 7.09
CA ILE A 839 -18.03 11.61 6.26
C ILE A 839 -18.06 10.46 5.27
N ASP A 840 -18.26 10.79 4.01
CA ASP A 840 -18.34 9.85 2.90
C ASP A 840 -16.96 9.41 2.37
N THR A 841 -16.98 8.40 1.49
CA THR A 841 -15.77 7.85 0.86
C THR A 841 -15.02 8.91 0.05
N GLU A 842 -15.74 9.80 -0.65
CA GLU A 842 -15.14 10.91 -1.41
C GLU A 842 -14.51 11.95 -0.49
N THR A 843 -15.15 12.26 0.64
CA THR A 843 -14.56 13.16 1.65
C THR A 843 -13.29 12.57 2.22
N LEU A 844 -13.25 11.26 2.52
CA LEU A 844 -12.06 10.59 3.02
C LEU A 844 -10.92 10.57 2.00
N SER A 845 -11.21 10.30 0.71
CA SER A 845 -10.18 10.32 -0.33
C SER A 845 -9.61 11.72 -0.51
N ARG A 846 -10.47 12.75 -0.49
CA ARG A 846 -10.04 14.17 -0.55
C ARG A 846 -9.23 14.55 0.69
N ALA A 847 -9.67 14.17 1.89
CA ALA A 847 -8.94 14.43 3.12
C ALA A 847 -7.58 13.72 3.16
N ASN A 848 -7.49 12.48 2.66
CA ASN A 848 -6.22 11.76 2.51
C ASN A 848 -5.26 12.49 1.57
N HIS A 849 -5.76 12.94 0.43
CA HIS A 849 -4.99 13.73 -0.53
C HIS A 849 -4.48 15.04 0.09
N LEU A 850 -5.34 15.78 0.81
CA LEU A 850 -4.95 17.02 1.48
C LEU A 850 -3.96 16.80 2.62
N CYS A 851 -4.11 15.73 3.40
CA CYS A 851 -3.12 15.35 4.43
C CYS A 851 -1.76 15.03 3.80
N ASN A 852 -1.74 14.39 2.62
CA ASN A 852 -0.50 14.11 1.90
C ASN A 852 0.15 15.41 1.41
N ASN A 853 -0.65 16.33 0.85
CA ASN A 853 -0.16 17.64 0.43
C ASN A 853 0.38 18.45 1.62
N LEU A 854 -0.30 18.46 2.77
CA LEU A 854 0.18 19.10 4.00
C LEU A 854 1.54 18.54 4.43
N ASN A 855 1.70 17.21 4.39
CA ASN A 855 2.96 16.53 4.70
C ASN A 855 4.08 16.98 3.75
N VAL A 856 3.82 17.02 2.45
CA VAL A 856 4.81 17.42 1.43
C VAL A 856 5.19 18.89 1.56
N PHE A 857 4.21 19.80 1.65
CA PHE A 857 4.49 21.23 1.74
C PHE A 857 5.18 21.62 3.04
N LEU A 858 4.84 20.99 4.17
CA LEU A 858 5.56 21.22 5.42
C LEU A 858 7.01 20.73 5.35
N ALA A 859 7.25 19.57 4.74
CA ALA A 859 8.61 19.06 4.54
C ALA A 859 9.43 19.99 3.63
N GLN A 860 8.87 20.40 2.49
CA GLN A 860 9.49 21.36 1.58
C GLN A 860 9.78 22.70 2.27
N PHE A 861 8.83 23.22 3.06
CA PHE A 861 9.01 24.44 3.83
C PHE A 861 10.14 24.30 4.84
N SER A 862 10.15 23.20 5.61
CA SER A 862 11.19 22.93 6.61
C SER A 862 12.58 22.84 6.00
N MET A 863 12.72 22.16 4.85
CA MET A 863 13.99 21.97 4.16
C MET A 863 14.48 23.26 3.48
N THR A 864 13.59 24.02 2.85
CA THR A 864 13.96 25.27 2.15
C THR A 864 14.26 26.39 3.13
N ALA A 865 13.45 26.54 4.19
CA ALA A 865 13.67 27.56 5.22
C ALA A 865 14.99 27.37 5.98
N THR A 866 15.39 26.11 6.22
CA THR A 866 16.66 25.79 6.91
C THR A 866 17.90 25.88 6.02
N LYS A 867 17.74 25.93 4.68
CA LYS A 867 18.84 26.20 3.74
C LYS A 867 19.17 27.69 3.61
N LEU A 868 18.23 28.58 3.94
CA LEU A 868 18.45 30.04 3.87
C LEU A 868 19.52 30.49 4.87
N PRO A 869 20.41 31.42 4.51
CA PRO A 869 21.33 32.05 5.45
C PRO A 869 20.60 32.68 6.65
N LEU A 870 21.18 32.64 7.85
CA LEU A 870 20.58 33.16 9.08
C LEU A 870 19.95 34.57 8.94
N PRO A 871 20.61 35.59 8.34
CA PRO A 871 20.02 36.93 8.24
C PRO A 871 18.81 36.99 7.30
N VAL A 872 18.74 36.12 6.29
CA VAL A 872 17.58 36.00 5.39
C VAL A 872 16.46 35.22 6.08
N ARG A 873 16.83 34.17 6.81
CA ARG A 873 15.89 33.32 7.55
C ARG A 873 15.18 34.08 8.67
N GLU A 874 15.90 34.88 9.46
CA GLU A 874 15.30 35.72 10.50
C GLU A 874 14.29 36.69 9.88
N ARG A 875 14.65 37.37 8.78
CA ARG A 875 13.73 38.25 8.04
C ARG A 875 12.48 37.52 7.57
N PHE A 876 12.64 36.33 6.97
CA PHE A 876 11.52 35.50 6.54
C PHE A 876 10.55 35.19 7.70
N PHE A 877 11.04 34.67 8.83
CA PHE A 877 10.17 34.29 9.95
C PHE A 877 9.47 35.47 10.62
N TYR A 878 10.14 36.63 10.72
CA TYR A 878 9.54 37.83 11.30
C TYR A 878 8.58 38.57 10.35
N ARG A 879 8.87 38.63 9.05
CA ARG A 879 8.13 39.49 8.09
C ARG A 879 7.05 38.75 7.30
N VAL A 880 7.24 37.47 6.98
CA VAL A 880 6.19 36.59 6.40
C VAL A 880 5.22 36.11 7.50
N SER A 881 5.39 36.59 8.74
CA SER A 881 4.61 36.24 9.93
C SER A 881 4.63 34.75 10.28
N ALA A 882 5.52 33.95 9.68
CA ALA A 882 5.65 32.52 9.96
C ALA A 882 6.08 32.23 11.41
N GLY A 883 6.74 33.19 12.06
CA GLY A 883 7.08 33.18 13.49
C GLY A 883 6.18 34.03 14.38
N ASP A 884 5.07 34.59 13.88
CA ASP A 884 4.12 35.37 14.68
C ASP A 884 3.35 34.43 15.62
N GLU A 885 3.36 34.74 16.92
CA GLU A 885 2.72 33.93 17.96
C GLU A 885 1.22 33.73 17.69
N ASN A 886 0.55 34.76 17.14
CA ASN A 886 -0.87 34.68 16.82
C ASN A 886 -1.14 33.66 15.71
N LEU A 887 -0.34 33.69 14.64
CA LEU A 887 -0.50 32.78 13.52
C LEU A 887 -0.16 31.34 13.93
N ILE A 888 0.88 31.15 14.76
CA ILE A 888 1.22 29.85 15.33
C ILE A 888 0.04 29.31 16.15
N ALA A 889 -0.59 30.14 17.00
CA ALA A 889 -1.76 29.74 17.77
C ALA A 889 -2.98 29.41 16.89
N ASP A 890 -3.24 30.19 15.84
CA ASP A 890 -4.30 29.91 14.86
C ASP A 890 -4.06 28.58 14.13
N LEU A 891 -2.82 28.29 13.73
CA LEU A 891 -2.44 27.04 13.07
C LEU A 891 -2.58 25.83 13.99
N MET A 892 -2.08 25.94 15.21
CA MET A 892 -2.17 24.87 16.21
C MET A 892 -3.61 24.56 16.58
N SER A 893 -4.45 25.60 16.74
CA SER A 893 -5.86 25.44 17.08
C SER A 893 -6.68 24.86 15.91
N THR A 894 -6.48 25.33 14.68
CA THR A 894 -7.17 24.80 13.50
C THR A 894 -6.84 23.33 13.23
N MET A 895 -5.55 22.95 13.25
CA MET A 895 -5.15 21.55 13.13
C MET A 895 -5.75 20.67 14.23
N THR A 896 -5.83 21.17 15.46
CA THR A 896 -6.40 20.44 16.60
C THR A 896 -7.93 20.29 16.48
N LEU A 897 -8.64 21.32 16.02
CA LEU A 897 -10.08 21.25 15.76
C LEU A 897 -10.42 20.29 14.61
N LEU A 898 -9.63 20.32 13.53
CA LEU A 898 -9.73 19.37 12.43
C LEU A 898 -9.43 17.94 12.87
N GLN A 899 -8.38 17.75 13.68
CA GLN A 899 -8.02 16.47 14.27
C GLN A 899 -9.21 15.89 15.06
N HIS A 900 -9.86 16.73 15.87
CA HIS A 900 -11.03 16.34 16.65
C HIS A 900 -12.24 16.03 15.77
N SER A 901 -12.59 16.91 14.81
CA SER A 901 -13.72 16.70 13.90
C SER A 901 -13.55 15.44 13.04
N LEU A 902 -12.33 15.15 12.55
CA LEU A 902 -12.02 13.89 11.87
C LEU A 902 -12.27 12.69 12.79
N MET A 903 -11.86 12.74 14.07
CA MET A 903 -12.06 11.62 15.01
C MET A 903 -13.50 11.44 15.47
N SER A 904 -14.18 12.52 15.88
CA SER A 904 -15.52 12.49 16.46
C SER A 904 -16.60 12.47 15.39
N GLY A 905 -16.37 13.13 14.25
CA GLY A 905 -17.38 13.34 13.22
C GLY A 905 -18.37 14.41 13.66
N GLU A 906 -17.92 15.31 14.54
CA GLU A 906 -18.70 16.45 14.99
C GLU A 906 -18.42 17.68 14.11
N PRO A 907 -19.47 18.48 13.86
CA PRO A 907 -19.37 19.66 12.99
C PRO A 907 -18.43 20.71 13.57
N LEU A 908 -17.79 21.45 12.67
CA LEU A 908 -16.86 22.51 13.03
C LEU A 908 -17.61 23.80 13.39
N PRO A 909 -17.02 24.68 14.21
CA PRO A 909 -17.55 26.02 14.43
C PRO A 909 -17.75 26.79 13.12
N ALA A 910 -18.80 27.61 13.03
CA ALA A 910 -19.10 28.44 11.86
C ALA A 910 -17.95 29.43 11.59
N ILE A 911 -17.44 30.09 12.63
CA ILE A 911 -16.29 30.99 12.54
C ILE A 911 -15.04 30.26 13.02
N LEU A 912 -14.05 30.19 12.13
CA LEU A 912 -12.70 29.70 12.40
C LEU A 912 -11.71 30.77 11.94
N PRO A 913 -10.45 30.74 12.41
CA PRO A 913 -9.41 31.69 12.00
C PRO A 913 -8.91 31.46 10.56
N THR A 914 -9.80 31.09 9.62
CA THR A 914 -9.54 30.86 8.21
C THR A 914 -10.21 31.97 7.36
N PRO A 915 -9.63 32.38 6.21
CA PRO A 915 -8.46 31.80 5.56
C PRO A 915 -7.14 32.20 6.22
N LEU A 916 -6.32 31.21 6.57
CA LEU A 916 -5.00 31.37 7.19
C LEU A 916 -4.01 32.05 6.23
N VAL A 917 -4.15 31.80 4.92
CA VAL A 917 -3.34 32.48 3.90
C VAL A 917 -3.50 34.01 4.01
N GLY A 918 -4.74 34.49 4.13
CA GLY A 918 -5.02 35.92 4.25
C GLY A 918 -4.49 36.53 5.56
N ARG A 919 -4.42 35.74 6.64
CA ARG A 919 -3.87 36.18 7.93
C ARG A 919 -2.34 36.23 7.93
N ALA A 920 -1.68 35.26 7.31
CA ALA A 920 -0.23 35.21 7.21
C ALA A 920 0.32 36.27 6.24
N ILE A 921 -0.33 36.42 5.09
CA ILE A 921 0.06 37.37 4.03
C ILE A 921 -0.64 38.70 4.28
N GLN A 922 -0.28 39.40 5.36
CA GLN A 922 -0.63 40.82 5.49
C GLN A 922 0.26 41.61 4.52
N PHE A 923 -0.24 41.90 3.31
CA PHE A 923 0.48 42.55 2.20
C PHE A 923 1.27 43.81 2.60
N ARG A 924 0.81 44.53 3.63
CA ARG A 924 1.46 45.73 4.16
C ARG A 924 2.87 45.43 4.75
N ARG A 925 3.14 44.21 5.24
CA ARG A 925 4.45 43.77 5.77
C ARG A 925 5.40 43.27 4.67
N LEU A 926 4.89 42.62 3.62
CA LEU A 926 5.67 42.18 2.45
C LEU A 926 6.23 43.36 1.62
N ARG A 927 5.61 44.54 1.70
CA ARG A 927 6.10 45.79 1.08
C ARG A 927 7.49 46.21 1.57
N GLY A 928 7.86 45.87 2.82
CA GLY A 928 9.15 46.21 3.40
C GLY A 928 10.31 45.29 2.99
N ASP A 929 10.04 44.06 2.55
CA ASP A 929 11.08 43.05 2.31
C ASP A 929 11.93 43.33 1.06
N PHE A 930 11.28 43.70 -0.04
CA PHE A 930 11.96 44.09 -1.28
C PHE A 930 12.43 45.56 -1.29
N GLN A 931 11.97 46.40 -0.36
CA GLN A 931 12.44 47.78 -0.25
C GLN A 931 13.74 47.93 0.54
N ASP A 932 14.01 47.02 1.48
CA ASP A 932 15.24 47.02 2.29
C ASP A 932 16.41 46.31 1.60
N GLU A 933 16.13 45.45 0.61
CA GLU A 933 17.18 44.91 -0.26
C GLU A 933 17.60 45.98 -1.27
N GLY A 934 18.91 46.21 -1.37
CA GLY A 934 19.45 47.21 -2.30
C GLY A 934 18.95 46.99 -3.73
N ASN A 935 19.01 45.75 -4.21
CA ASN A 935 18.62 45.32 -5.55
C ASN A 935 17.88 43.96 -5.51
N SER A 936 16.55 44.00 -5.36
CA SER A 936 15.69 42.80 -5.34
C SER A 936 15.75 41.97 -6.62
N LYS A 937 15.95 42.64 -7.76
CA LYS A 937 16.09 41.98 -9.07
C LYS A 937 17.28 41.02 -9.08
N GLU A 938 18.42 41.47 -8.58
CA GLU A 938 19.64 40.65 -8.51
C GLU A 938 19.57 39.58 -7.41
N TYR A 939 18.89 39.87 -6.30
CA TYR A 939 18.66 38.88 -5.24
C TYR A 939 17.80 37.71 -5.72
N LEU A 940 16.69 37.97 -6.43
CA LEU A 940 15.82 36.93 -7.00
C LEU A 940 16.51 36.08 -8.08
N ALA A 941 17.49 36.64 -8.79
CA ALA A 941 18.31 35.92 -9.76
C ALA A 941 19.24 34.90 -9.08
N LYS A 942 19.74 35.22 -7.88
CA LYS A 942 20.65 34.36 -7.10
C LYS A 942 19.93 33.15 -6.51
N GLN A 943 20.72 32.13 -6.18
CA GLN A 943 20.22 30.90 -5.54
C GLN A 943 19.43 31.18 -4.25
N GLU A 944 19.88 32.14 -3.44
CA GLU A 944 19.22 32.54 -2.19
C GLU A 944 17.79 33.06 -2.44
N GLY A 945 17.60 33.89 -3.47
CA GLY A 945 16.27 34.39 -3.85
C GLY A 945 15.35 33.31 -4.39
N ARG A 946 15.89 32.33 -5.13
CA ARG A 946 15.13 31.14 -5.58
C ARG A 946 14.73 30.22 -4.43
N GLN A 947 15.58 30.06 -3.43
CA GLN A 947 15.24 29.29 -2.23
C GLN A 947 14.22 30.03 -1.35
N TRP A 948 14.32 31.35 -1.27
CA TRP A 948 13.33 32.18 -0.59
C TRP A 948 11.97 32.07 -1.27
N SER A 949 11.90 32.14 -2.59
CA SER A 949 10.66 31.95 -3.34
C SER A 949 10.06 30.55 -3.14
N ALA A 950 10.91 29.51 -3.10
CA ALA A 950 10.50 28.15 -2.75
C ALA A 950 9.93 28.03 -1.33
N ALA A 951 10.53 28.70 -0.34
CA ALA A 951 10.05 28.72 1.03
C ALA A 951 8.69 29.45 1.16
N VAL A 952 8.53 30.61 0.51
CA VAL A 952 7.25 31.34 0.46
C VAL A 952 6.19 30.46 -0.19
N TYR A 953 6.48 29.84 -1.34
CA TYR A 953 5.54 28.97 -2.03
C TYR A 953 5.09 27.81 -1.15
N ALA A 954 6.03 27.08 -0.54
CA ALA A 954 5.72 25.94 0.31
C ALA A 954 4.88 26.35 1.54
N PHE A 955 5.21 27.49 2.16
CA PHE A 955 4.45 28.00 3.30
C PHE A 955 3.02 28.41 2.91
N VAL A 956 2.84 29.18 1.83
CA VAL A 956 1.51 29.60 1.36
C VAL A 956 0.66 28.40 0.95
N ARG A 957 1.27 27.40 0.31
CA ARG A 957 0.58 26.14 -0.04
C ARG A 957 0.20 25.31 1.18
N PHE A 958 1.06 25.25 2.20
CA PHE A 958 0.74 24.60 3.46
C PHE A 958 -0.49 25.25 4.13
N LEU A 959 -0.53 26.58 4.21
CA LEU A 959 -1.68 27.31 4.76
C LEU A 959 -2.97 27.08 3.93
N GLY A 960 -2.87 27.21 2.60
CA GLY A 960 -4.02 27.07 1.71
C GLY A 960 -4.60 25.65 1.67
N THR A 961 -3.75 24.62 1.85
CA THR A 961 -4.23 23.23 1.95
C THR A 961 -4.92 22.96 3.28
N LEU A 962 -4.52 23.63 4.36
CA LEU A 962 -5.21 23.55 5.64
C LEU A 962 -6.59 24.24 5.58
N ASP A 963 -6.66 25.42 4.94
CA ASP A 963 -7.92 26.12 4.66
C ASP A 963 -8.88 25.24 3.83
N GLU A 964 -8.37 24.56 2.80
CA GLU A 964 -9.18 23.64 2.00
C GLU A 964 -9.68 22.44 2.81
N LEU A 965 -8.84 21.89 3.70
CA LEU A 965 -9.25 20.80 4.57
C LEU A 965 -10.38 21.22 5.52
N VAL A 966 -10.37 22.48 6.00
CA VAL A 966 -11.50 23.06 6.76
C VAL A 966 -12.78 23.09 5.92
N ILE A 967 -12.71 23.52 4.67
CA ILE A 967 -13.87 23.57 3.77
C ILE A 967 -14.43 22.16 3.51
N VAL A 968 -13.57 21.19 3.21
CA VAL A 968 -13.96 19.78 2.97
C VAL A 968 -14.63 19.17 4.20
N MET A 969 -14.08 19.44 5.40
CA MET A 969 -14.65 18.95 6.65
C MET A 969 -15.97 19.64 7.01
N LYS A 970 -16.09 20.94 6.79
CA LYS A 970 -17.37 21.67 6.97
C LYS A 970 -18.46 21.19 6.01
N LYS A 971 -18.11 20.90 4.75
CA LYS A 971 -19.06 20.37 3.76
C LYS A 971 -19.63 19.01 4.16
N SER A 972 -18.80 18.15 4.76
CA SER A 972 -19.20 16.79 5.14
C SER A 972 -19.89 16.71 6.49
N VAL A 973 -19.35 17.37 7.51
CA VAL A 973 -19.85 17.24 8.89
C VAL A 973 -20.86 18.33 9.26
N GLY A 974 -20.88 19.44 8.50
CA GLY A 974 -21.70 20.61 8.76
C GLY A 974 -21.02 21.63 9.68
N GLU A 975 -21.76 22.68 10.02
CA GLU A 975 -21.33 23.74 10.92
C GLU A 975 -22.17 23.77 12.21
N ARG A 976 -21.54 24.19 13.32
CA ARG A 976 -22.22 24.51 14.60
C ARG A 976 -21.79 25.87 15.10
N SER A 977 -22.52 26.40 16.08
CA SER A 977 -22.20 27.68 16.73
C SER A 977 -22.19 28.86 15.74
N HIS A 978 -23.27 29.00 14.94
CA HIS A 978 -23.45 30.16 14.07
C HIS A 978 -23.53 31.44 14.90
N ILE A 979 -22.67 32.40 14.57
CA ILE A 979 -22.69 33.74 15.14
C ILE A 979 -23.42 34.64 14.14
N ASN A 980 -24.37 35.46 14.60
CA ASN A 980 -25.05 36.40 13.73
C ASN A 980 -24.06 37.47 13.24
N ALA A 981 -23.72 37.43 11.95
CA ALA A 981 -22.78 38.37 11.35
C ALA A 981 -23.28 39.82 11.41
N GLU A 982 -24.60 40.04 11.41
CA GLU A 982 -25.20 41.38 11.54
C GLU A 982 -24.90 42.02 12.91
N ALA A 983 -24.79 41.20 13.97
CA ALA A 983 -24.49 41.68 15.32
C ALA A 983 -23.02 42.10 15.49
N LEU A 984 -22.13 41.71 14.55
CA LEU A 984 -20.72 42.11 14.52
C LEU A 984 -20.49 43.39 13.70
N GLY A 985 -21.54 44.03 13.19
CA GLY A 985 -21.46 45.14 12.24
C GLY A 985 -21.16 44.60 10.84
N GLY A 986 -22.19 44.52 9.99
CA GLY A 986 -22.14 43.85 8.69
C GLY A 986 -20.96 44.28 7.81
N ILE A 987 -20.24 43.31 7.25
CA ILE A 987 -19.33 43.53 6.12
C ILE A 987 -20.14 43.53 4.82
N THR A 988 -21.21 44.32 4.80
CA THR A 988 -22.05 44.60 3.62
C THR A 988 -22.31 46.10 3.53
N GLU A 989 -21.26 46.91 3.69
CA GLU A 989 -21.29 48.30 3.26
C GLU A 989 -20.16 48.56 2.27
N ASN A 990 -20.57 48.85 1.03
CA ASN A 990 -19.77 49.48 -0.01
C ASN A 990 -18.82 50.54 0.57
N PRO A 991 -17.51 50.50 0.31
CA PRO A 991 -16.64 51.63 0.62
C PRO A 991 -16.75 52.66 -0.50
N SER A 992 -17.86 53.39 -0.55
CA SER A 992 -17.95 54.67 -1.28
C SER A 992 -17.44 55.81 -0.40
N TRP A 993 -16.21 55.73 0.12
CA TRP A 993 -15.56 56.88 0.79
C TRP A 993 -14.03 56.78 0.67
N CYS A 994 -13.48 57.45 -0.34
CA CYS A 994 -12.32 58.35 -0.25
C CYS A 994 -12.14 59.06 -1.61
N SER A 995 -13.07 59.95 -1.94
CA SER A 995 -12.73 61.18 -2.65
C SER A 995 -12.28 62.19 -1.59
N GLY A 996 -10.98 62.51 -1.59
CA GLY A 996 -10.32 63.41 -0.66
C GLY A 996 -8.81 63.26 -0.74
#